data_AF-A0A1G8QXG4-F1
#
_entry.id   AF-A0A1G8QXG4-F1
#
_cell.length_a   1.000
_cell.length_b   1.000
_cell.length_c   1.000
_cell.angle_alpha   90.00
_cell.angle_beta   90.00
_cell.angle_gamma   90.00
#
_symmetry.space_group_name_H-M   'P 1'
#
loop_
_entity.id
_entity.type
_entity.pdbx_description
1 polymer ?
#
loop_
_entity_poly.entity_id
_entity_poly.type
_entity_poly.pdbx_seq_one_letter_code
_entity_poly.pdbx_strand_id
1 'polypeptide(L)'
;MRPFIFSLIAFVMTAPLANAQDAKMKTKPLSDQMAATVMEVWKERSKKWSYDDGVVQDGMNEIWRRTGNAVYFKYVQSKMDEFISPEGVIDTYSQDHFNIDNVKNGTVLLDLYKVTGQQKYFKAATILWEQLQKHPRTKEGGFWHKKIYPNQMWLDGLYMGQPFYAEYAALINNKPAFDDIANQFIFMEKNARDAKTGLLYHGWDESKVERWADPKTGLSPHIWARAMGWYAMALVDVLDNFPKDHPKRKELINILNRLSTAIKRVQNNKTGVWYDILDRPNDKGNYFESSASAMFVYAIAKGVRMQYLPQSYFAVADKGYKGMQQEFVEQRAENMVNLKGTVTVSGLGGKPYRDGSYAYYLSEKVITNDPKGVGAFLKAINEMEIAAMPKPGLGKTVVLDSYFNNETKKDQSGNVVSWHYKWEEMSNGGFSMWGEQFNNAGFKTSTLYNAPTAANLKNASVYIIVDPDTQKESPKPNFIGANDIKNITDWVKAGGVLILMGNDTGNVEFDHFNQLAKNFGVQFNKDSKGRVVGNKFEMGKAIVPAGNELFKTAEQLYIKEYSTLKLVAPAKSVLKDKDGNNMMAVAKLGKGSVFVIGDPWLYNEYVDGRKLPAEYDNFKAGQDLVNWVGKQFIKR
;
A
#
# COMPACT_ATOMS: atom_id res chain seq x y z
N MET A 1 -62.49 -67.62 -28.22
CA MET A 1 -61.02 -67.80 -28.30
C MET A 1 -60.38 -66.44 -28.52
N ARG A 2 -59.76 -65.87 -27.49
CA ARG A 2 -58.96 -64.63 -27.51
C ARG A 2 -57.49 -65.03 -27.34
N PRO A 3 -56.52 -64.54 -28.13
CA PRO A 3 -55.11 -64.75 -27.83
C PRO A 3 -54.55 -63.63 -26.95
N PHE A 4 -53.64 -64.07 -26.08
CA PHE A 4 -52.83 -63.32 -25.14
C PHE A 4 -51.86 -62.35 -25.83
N ILE A 5 -51.64 -61.17 -25.22
CA ILE A 5 -50.42 -60.38 -25.41
C ILE A 5 -49.88 -60.01 -24.03
N PHE A 6 -48.63 -60.40 -23.79
CA PHE A 6 -47.83 -60.10 -22.60
C PHE A 6 -47.54 -58.60 -22.49
N SER A 7 -47.76 -58.01 -21.32
CA SER A 7 -47.27 -56.67 -20.97
C SER A 7 -45.87 -56.75 -20.39
N LEU A 8 -44.90 -56.13 -21.06
CA LEU A 8 -43.55 -55.89 -20.56
C LEU A 8 -43.50 -54.46 -19.99
N ILE A 9 -43.37 -54.34 -18.67
CA ILE A 9 -43.22 -53.05 -17.98
C ILE A 9 -41.74 -52.64 -18.05
N ALA A 10 -41.43 -51.59 -18.83
CA ALA A 10 -40.12 -50.95 -18.84
C ALA A 10 -40.05 -49.88 -17.75
N PHE A 11 -39.17 -50.07 -16.76
CA PHE A 11 -38.87 -49.11 -15.71
C PHE A 11 -37.89 -48.07 -16.27
N VAL A 12 -38.36 -46.87 -16.60
CA VAL A 12 -37.50 -45.74 -16.98
C VAL A 12 -37.01 -45.08 -15.69
N MET A 13 -35.73 -45.30 -15.34
CA MET A 13 -35.06 -44.49 -14.33
C MET A 13 -34.87 -43.08 -14.87
N THR A 14 -35.67 -42.12 -14.40
CA THR A 14 -35.41 -40.69 -14.59
C THR A 14 -34.32 -40.26 -13.61
N ALA A 15 -33.09 -40.10 -14.09
CA ALA A 15 -32.05 -39.37 -13.36
C ALA A 15 -32.49 -37.90 -13.19
N PRO A 16 -32.26 -37.25 -12.04
CA PRO A 16 -32.53 -35.83 -11.90
C PRO A 16 -31.52 -35.06 -12.77
N LEU A 17 -32.03 -34.32 -13.74
CA LEU A 17 -31.30 -33.25 -14.41
C LEU A 17 -30.82 -32.28 -13.33
N ALA A 18 -29.54 -32.36 -12.99
CA ALA A 18 -28.89 -31.32 -12.21
C ALA A 18 -28.98 -30.02 -13.03
N ASN A 19 -29.62 -29.00 -12.47
CA ASN A 19 -29.59 -27.64 -12.99
C ASN A 19 -28.15 -27.14 -12.99
N ALA A 20 -27.43 -27.37 -14.10
CA ALA A 20 -26.24 -26.63 -14.47
C ALA A 20 -26.68 -25.23 -14.94
N GLN A 21 -27.19 -24.42 -14.02
CA GLN A 21 -27.27 -22.98 -14.22
C GLN A 21 -25.92 -22.38 -13.84
N ASP A 22 -25.09 -22.17 -14.85
CA ASP A 22 -24.08 -21.12 -14.97
C ASP A 22 -23.57 -20.52 -13.66
N ALA A 23 -22.65 -21.22 -13.00
CA ALA A 23 -21.62 -20.55 -12.23
C ALA A 23 -20.73 -19.79 -13.24
N LYS A 24 -21.16 -18.61 -13.70
CA LYS A 24 -20.26 -17.67 -14.37
C LYS A 24 -19.08 -17.49 -13.44
N MET A 25 -17.91 -18.06 -13.78
CA MET A 25 -16.68 -17.81 -13.06
C MET A 25 -16.54 -16.30 -12.94
N LYS A 26 -16.57 -15.78 -11.71
CA LYS A 26 -16.41 -14.35 -11.47
C LYS A 26 -15.03 -13.97 -12.00
N THR A 27 -15.01 -13.12 -13.03
CA THR A 27 -13.77 -12.57 -13.58
C THR A 27 -12.95 -11.97 -12.43
N LYS A 28 -11.66 -12.30 -12.36
CA LYS A 28 -10.77 -11.77 -11.32
C LYS A 28 -10.70 -10.22 -11.39
N PRO A 29 -10.38 -9.54 -10.25
CA PRO A 29 -10.07 -8.11 -10.25
C PRO A 29 -9.06 -7.74 -11.34
N LEU A 30 -9.13 -6.52 -11.87
CA LEU A 30 -8.27 -6.11 -13.00
C LEU A 30 -6.80 -6.09 -12.60
N SER A 31 -6.51 -5.74 -11.33
CA SER A 31 -5.17 -5.89 -10.74
C SER A 31 -4.60 -7.28 -10.90
N ASP A 32 -5.42 -8.30 -10.62
CA ASP A 32 -4.98 -9.69 -10.61
C ASP A 32 -4.75 -10.18 -12.04
N GLN A 33 -5.56 -9.70 -12.99
CA GLN A 33 -5.41 -10.03 -14.41
C GLN A 33 -4.15 -9.42 -15.03
N MET A 34 -3.85 -8.16 -14.71
CA MET A 34 -2.62 -7.51 -15.16
C MET A 34 -1.40 -8.13 -14.47
N ALA A 35 -1.46 -8.39 -13.17
CA ALA A 35 -0.39 -9.04 -12.42
C ALA A 35 -0.10 -10.45 -12.95
N ALA A 36 -1.13 -11.22 -13.31
CA ALA A 36 -0.96 -12.52 -13.96
C ALA A 36 -0.23 -12.39 -15.31
N THR A 37 -0.58 -11.38 -16.11
CA THR A 37 0.11 -11.09 -17.37
C THR A 37 1.57 -10.71 -17.14
N VAL A 38 1.86 -9.90 -16.12
CA VAL A 38 3.22 -9.51 -15.73
C VAL A 38 4.05 -10.76 -15.41
N MET A 39 3.51 -11.63 -14.55
CA MET A 39 4.18 -12.85 -14.10
C MET A 39 4.36 -13.88 -15.21
N GLU A 40 3.60 -13.79 -16.31
CA GLU A 40 3.77 -14.64 -17.50
C GLU A 40 4.78 -14.05 -18.50
N VAL A 41 4.56 -12.79 -18.92
CA VAL A 41 5.34 -12.14 -19.98
C VAL A 41 6.78 -11.86 -19.55
N TRP A 42 7.00 -11.56 -18.28
CA TRP A 42 8.31 -11.20 -17.75
C TRP A 42 8.94 -12.28 -16.85
N LYS A 43 8.64 -13.56 -17.15
CA LYS A 43 9.40 -14.68 -16.57
C LYS A 43 10.89 -14.56 -16.90
N GLU A 44 11.19 -14.32 -18.18
CA GLU A 44 12.54 -14.22 -18.73
C GLU A 44 12.76 -12.83 -19.35
N ARG A 45 13.45 -11.95 -18.63
CA ARG A 45 13.93 -10.67 -19.15
C ARG A 45 15.44 -10.62 -19.14
N SER A 46 16.02 -9.81 -20.01
CA SER A 46 17.44 -9.47 -19.95
C SER A 46 17.77 -8.87 -18.58
N LYS A 47 18.78 -9.42 -17.91
CA LYS A 47 19.25 -8.93 -16.62
C LYS A 47 19.93 -7.57 -16.78
N LYS A 48 19.24 -6.49 -16.41
CA LYS A 48 19.79 -5.14 -16.34
C LYS A 48 19.11 -4.35 -15.24
N TRP A 49 19.88 -3.74 -14.36
CA TRP A 49 19.37 -2.82 -13.35
C TRP A 49 18.76 -1.59 -14.03
N SER A 50 17.43 -1.54 -14.08
CA SER A 50 16.67 -0.54 -14.82
C SER A 50 15.44 -0.13 -14.02
N TYR A 51 15.10 1.16 -14.07
CA TYR A 51 14.03 1.75 -13.27
C TYR A 51 12.65 1.16 -13.55
N ASP A 52 12.42 0.74 -14.80
CA ASP A 52 11.13 0.25 -15.26
C ASP A 52 10.76 -1.09 -14.62
N ASP A 53 11.75 -1.90 -14.24
CA ASP A 53 11.52 -3.06 -13.37
C ASP A 53 11.01 -2.63 -12.00
N GLY A 54 11.60 -1.61 -11.39
CA GLY A 54 11.16 -1.06 -10.10
C GLY A 54 9.73 -0.52 -10.13
N VAL A 55 9.33 0.15 -11.23
CA VAL A 55 7.94 0.65 -11.37
C VAL A 55 6.94 -0.50 -11.39
N VAL A 56 7.24 -1.59 -12.10
CA VAL A 56 6.37 -2.78 -12.11
C VAL A 56 6.31 -3.41 -10.72
N GLN A 57 7.47 -3.59 -10.06
CA GLN A 57 7.51 -4.21 -8.74
C GLN A 57 6.81 -3.38 -7.65
N ASP A 58 6.88 -2.05 -7.69
CA ASP A 58 6.10 -1.19 -6.79
C ASP A 58 4.59 -1.46 -6.94
N GLY A 59 4.10 -1.57 -8.19
CA GLY A 59 2.69 -1.91 -8.45
C GLY A 59 2.29 -3.28 -7.92
N MET A 60 3.18 -4.29 -8.03
CA MET A 60 2.95 -5.63 -7.48
C MET A 60 2.95 -5.61 -5.94
N ASN A 61 3.83 -4.84 -5.31
CA ASN A 61 3.86 -4.64 -3.86
C ASN A 61 2.58 -3.97 -3.34
N GLU A 62 2.06 -2.97 -4.05
CA GLU A 62 0.79 -2.33 -3.69
C GLU A 62 -0.40 -3.29 -3.73
N ILE A 63 -0.43 -4.22 -4.70
CA ILE A 63 -1.46 -5.26 -4.78
C ILE A 63 -1.28 -6.27 -3.64
N TRP A 64 -0.04 -6.69 -3.34
CA TRP A 64 0.25 -7.58 -2.20
C TRP A 64 -0.29 -6.99 -0.88
N ARG A 65 0.05 -5.74 -0.59
CA ARG A 65 -0.39 -4.98 0.58
C ARG A 65 -1.91 -4.99 0.75
N ARG A 66 -2.66 -4.72 -0.34
CA ARG A 66 -4.13 -4.74 -0.32
C ARG A 66 -4.75 -6.12 -0.19
N THR A 67 -4.09 -7.16 -0.68
CA THR A 67 -4.69 -8.51 -0.83
C THR A 67 -4.17 -9.54 0.16
N GLY A 68 -3.03 -9.32 0.80
CA GLY A 68 -2.29 -10.31 1.58
C GLY A 68 -1.78 -11.50 0.75
N ASN A 69 -1.85 -11.43 -0.59
CA ASN A 69 -1.47 -12.55 -1.45
C ASN A 69 0.04 -12.57 -1.70
N ALA A 70 0.74 -13.46 -0.99
CA ALA A 70 2.19 -13.57 -1.05
C ALA A 70 2.77 -14.00 -2.41
N VAL A 71 1.95 -14.43 -3.38
CA VAL A 71 2.43 -14.67 -4.75
C VAL A 71 3.07 -13.41 -5.33
N TYR A 72 2.48 -12.25 -5.08
CA TYR A 72 3.00 -10.97 -5.56
C TYR A 72 4.30 -10.57 -4.85
N PHE A 73 4.34 -10.66 -3.51
CA PHE A 73 5.55 -10.37 -2.74
C PHE A 73 6.71 -11.29 -3.12
N LYS A 74 6.45 -12.60 -3.26
CA LYS A 74 7.48 -13.59 -3.64
C LYS A 74 8.01 -13.32 -5.04
N TYR A 75 7.16 -12.89 -5.98
CA TYR A 75 7.58 -12.48 -7.31
C TYR A 75 8.48 -11.22 -7.27
N VAL A 76 8.09 -10.20 -6.50
CA VAL A 76 8.90 -8.99 -6.31
C VAL A 76 10.27 -9.35 -5.71
N GLN A 77 10.26 -10.15 -4.65
CA GLN A 77 11.47 -10.61 -3.98
C GLN A 77 12.38 -11.39 -4.92
N SER A 78 11.84 -12.35 -5.68
CA SER A 78 12.64 -13.13 -6.63
C SER A 78 13.28 -12.24 -7.69
N LYS A 79 12.55 -11.23 -8.18
CA LYS A 79 13.07 -10.31 -9.20
C LYS A 79 14.17 -9.39 -8.69
N MET A 80 14.09 -8.92 -7.44
CA MET A 80 15.19 -8.16 -6.84
C MET A 80 16.39 -9.06 -6.50
N ASP A 81 16.15 -10.30 -6.06
CA ASP A 81 17.21 -11.26 -5.75
C ASP A 81 18.04 -11.68 -6.97
N GLU A 82 17.52 -11.53 -8.19
CA GLU A 82 18.33 -11.67 -9.40
C GLU A 82 19.50 -10.66 -9.43
N PHE A 83 19.33 -9.45 -8.87
CA PHE A 83 20.34 -8.38 -8.91
C PHE A 83 21.17 -8.24 -7.64
N ILE A 84 20.64 -8.63 -6.49
CA ILE A 84 21.24 -8.32 -5.18
C ILE A 84 22.02 -9.52 -4.64
N SER A 85 23.34 -9.37 -4.52
CA SER A 85 24.20 -10.38 -3.90
C SER A 85 23.93 -10.54 -2.39
N PRO A 86 24.35 -11.64 -1.75
CA PRO A 86 24.28 -11.79 -0.29
C PRO A 86 24.96 -10.64 0.50
N GLU A 87 26.01 -10.05 -0.08
CA GLU A 87 26.75 -8.92 0.50
C GLU A 87 26.04 -7.58 0.28
N GLY A 88 25.00 -7.53 -0.56
CA GLY A 88 24.26 -6.31 -0.91
C GLY A 88 24.82 -5.55 -2.10
N VAL A 89 25.65 -6.17 -2.94
CA VAL A 89 26.12 -5.58 -4.20
C VAL A 89 25.00 -5.65 -5.24
N ILE A 90 24.83 -4.57 -6.01
CA ILE A 90 23.84 -4.47 -7.09
C ILE A 90 24.51 -4.83 -8.42
N ASP A 91 24.16 -5.98 -8.99
CA ASP A 91 24.68 -6.40 -10.28
C ASP A 91 24.24 -5.44 -11.41
N THR A 92 25.11 -5.22 -12.39
CA THR A 92 24.93 -4.32 -13.55
C THR A 92 24.73 -2.83 -13.23
N TYR A 93 24.80 -2.41 -11.96
CA TYR A 93 24.74 -1.02 -11.53
C TYR A 93 26.15 -0.42 -11.40
N SER A 94 26.28 0.87 -11.75
CA SER A 94 27.51 1.65 -11.53
C SER A 94 27.15 3.04 -11.01
N GLN A 95 27.67 3.37 -9.83
CA GLN A 95 27.47 4.65 -9.16
C GLN A 95 28.17 5.80 -9.90
N ASP A 96 29.28 5.53 -10.60
CA ASP A 96 30.07 6.54 -11.33
C ASP A 96 29.32 7.17 -12.53
N HIS A 97 28.25 6.51 -12.97
CA HIS A 97 27.36 7.05 -14.01
C HIS A 97 26.48 8.18 -13.48
N PHE A 98 26.28 8.29 -12.15
CA PHE A 98 25.34 9.20 -11.51
C PHE A 98 24.02 9.28 -12.29
N ASN A 99 23.44 8.12 -12.59
CA ASN A 99 22.20 8.02 -13.33
C ASN A 99 21.04 7.99 -12.33
N ILE A 100 20.22 9.04 -12.30
CA ILE A 100 19.11 9.11 -11.33
C ILE A 100 18.08 8.00 -11.57
N ASP A 101 17.92 7.52 -12.80
CA ASP A 101 17.01 6.42 -13.13
C ASP A 101 17.32 5.17 -12.30
N ASN A 102 18.61 4.88 -12.11
CA ASN A 102 19.04 3.68 -11.41
C ASN A 102 18.74 3.72 -9.90
N VAL A 103 18.31 4.87 -9.36
CA VAL A 103 17.93 5.01 -7.95
C VAL A 103 16.51 4.48 -7.70
N LYS A 104 15.65 4.46 -8.72
CA LYS A 104 14.21 4.20 -8.56
C LYS A 104 13.91 2.87 -7.86
N ASN A 105 14.65 1.82 -8.21
CA ASN A 105 14.47 0.47 -7.66
C ASN A 105 14.79 0.40 -6.15
N GLY A 106 15.41 1.44 -5.58
CA GLY A 106 15.67 1.54 -4.15
C GLY A 106 14.40 1.49 -3.29
N THR A 107 13.25 1.97 -3.77
CA THR A 107 11.96 1.85 -3.03
C THR A 107 11.58 0.38 -2.82
N VAL A 108 11.77 -0.46 -3.84
CA VAL A 108 11.50 -1.90 -3.76
C VAL A 108 12.46 -2.58 -2.78
N LEU A 109 13.74 -2.18 -2.76
CA LEU A 109 14.73 -2.68 -1.81
C LEU A 109 14.36 -2.33 -0.36
N LEU A 110 13.91 -1.09 -0.12
CA LEU A 110 13.48 -0.66 1.21
C LEU A 110 12.22 -1.39 1.67
N ASP A 111 11.25 -1.62 0.78
CA ASP A 111 10.08 -2.46 1.09
C ASP A 111 10.50 -3.88 1.47
N LEU A 112 11.34 -4.53 0.67
CA LEU A 112 11.87 -5.87 1.00
C LEU A 112 12.63 -5.86 2.34
N TYR A 113 13.43 -4.85 2.61
CA TYR A 113 14.13 -4.71 3.88
C TYR A 113 13.16 -4.59 5.06
N LYS A 114 12.21 -3.66 5.01
CA LYS A 114 11.24 -3.43 6.10
C LYS A 114 10.39 -4.67 6.40
N VAL A 115 10.06 -5.46 5.38
CA VAL A 115 9.25 -6.69 5.53
C VAL A 115 10.08 -7.89 6.01
N THR A 116 11.29 -8.07 5.47
CA THR A 116 12.09 -9.29 5.69
C THR A 116 13.18 -9.14 6.76
N GLY A 117 13.59 -7.91 7.06
CA GLY A 117 14.77 -7.62 7.89
C GLY A 117 16.11 -7.99 7.25
N GLN A 118 16.12 -8.49 6.01
CA GLN A 118 17.35 -8.96 5.36
C GLN A 118 18.29 -7.80 5.01
N GLN A 119 19.47 -7.80 5.63
CA GLN A 119 20.44 -6.72 5.54
C GLN A 119 21.00 -6.49 4.12
N LYS A 120 20.98 -7.50 3.25
CA LYS A 120 21.43 -7.36 1.84
C LYS A 120 20.66 -6.26 1.11
N TYR A 121 19.36 -6.11 1.37
CA TYR A 121 18.53 -5.09 0.73
C TYR A 121 18.84 -3.70 1.28
N PHE A 122 19.05 -3.56 2.59
CA PHE A 122 19.43 -2.28 3.19
C PHE A 122 20.82 -1.81 2.73
N LYS A 123 21.79 -2.73 2.64
CA LYS A 123 23.12 -2.43 2.08
C LYS A 123 23.03 -1.97 0.62
N ALA A 124 22.26 -2.68 -0.21
CA ALA A 124 22.03 -2.28 -1.60
C ALA A 124 21.35 -0.90 -1.69
N ALA A 125 20.31 -0.65 -0.89
CA ALA A 125 19.68 0.68 -0.81
C ALA A 125 20.67 1.76 -0.36
N THR A 126 21.59 1.45 0.55
CA THR A 126 22.62 2.39 1.03
C THR A 126 23.56 2.82 -0.10
N ILE A 127 23.92 1.93 -1.03
CA ILE A 127 24.72 2.28 -2.21
C ILE A 127 24.00 3.35 -3.07
N LEU A 128 22.68 3.22 -3.24
CA LEU A 128 21.87 4.19 -4.00
C LEU A 128 21.75 5.53 -3.25
N TRP A 129 21.58 5.48 -1.93
CA TRP A 129 21.60 6.67 -1.06
C TRP A 129 22.93 7.43 -1.16
N GLU A 130 24.06 6.71 -1.14
CA GLU A 130 25.39 7.29 -1.29
C GLU A 130 25.60 7.95 -2.66
N GLN A 131 24.96 7.45 -3.73
CA GLN A 131 24.93 8.15 -5.02
C GLN A 131 24.31 9.53 -4.84
N LEU A 132 23.14 9.64 -4.21
CA LEU A 132 22.42 10.91 -4.03
C LEU A 132 23.24 11.95 -3.23
N GLN A 133 24.05 11.50 -2.27
CA GLN A 133 24.91 12.41 -1.50
C GLN A 133 26.01 13.07 -2.34
N LYS A 134 26.44 12.40 -3.41
CA LYS A 134 27.53 12.85 -4.30
C LYS A 134 27.04 13.22 -5.69
N HIS A 135 25.73 13.14 -5.93
CA HIS A 135 25.13 13.32 -7.24
C HIS A 135 25.33 14.76 -7.72
N PRO A 136 25.79 14.99 -8.96
CA PRO A 136 26.06 16.32 -9.45
C PRO A 136 24.76 17.13 -9.58
N ARG A 137 24.87 18.45 -9.39
CA ARG A 137 23.73 19.35 -9.25
C ARG A 137 23.87 20.60 -10.12
N THR A 138 22.74 21.17 -10.49
CA THR A 138 22.65 22.54 -11.03
C THR A 138 23.11 23.55 -9.98
N LYS A 139 23.32 24.81 -10.36
CA LYS A 139 23.64 25.89 -9.43
C LYS A 139 22.53 26.11 -8.41
N GLU A 140 21.26 25.94 -8.80
CA GLU A 140 20.13 25.98 -7.88
C GLU A 140 20.10 24.79 -6.89
N GLY A 141 20.85 23.72 -7.15
CA GLY A 141 20.94 22.54 -6.28
C GLY A 141 20.11 21.34 -6.75
N GLY A 142 19.50 21.43 -7.93
CA GLY A 142 18.72 20.36 -8.54
C GLY A 142 19.60 19.23 -9.06
N PHE A 143 19.21 17.97 -8.87
CA PHE A 143 19.99 16.83 -9.38
C PHE A 143 20.07 16.86 -10.90
N TRP A 144 21.28 16.72 -11.44
CA TRP A 144 21.42 16.40 -12.87
C TRP A 144 20.72 15.08 -13.15
N HIS A 145 20.04 14.98 -14.28
CA HIS A 145 19.36 13.76 -14.66
C HIS A 145 20.36 12.60 -14.76
N LYS A 146 21.51 12.83 -15.41
CA LYS A 146 22.66 11.90 -15.45
C LYS A 146 23.98 12.67 -15.50
N LYS A 147 25.11 12.03 -15.16
CA LYS A 147 26.45 12.63 -15.39
C LYS A 147 26.66 13.06 -16.86
N ILE A 148 26.09 12.31 -17.79
CA ILE A 148 26.15 12.58 -19.23
C ILE A 148 25.19 13.69 -19.71
N TYR A 149 24.30 14.18 -18.83
CA TYR A 149 23.36 15.26 -19.09
C TYR A 149 23.63 16.40 -18.10
N PRO A 150 24.78 17.09 -18.23
CA PRO A 150 25.19 18.12 -17.27
C PRO A 150 24.21 19.29 -17.25
N ASN A 151 23.96 19.82 -16.05
CA ASN A 151 23.08 20.97 -15.77
C ASN A 151 21.60 20.76 -16.14
N GLN A 152 21.19 19.53 -16.46
CA GLN A 152 19.84 19.22 -16.91
C GLN A 152 19.03 18.56 -15.80
N MET A 153 17.86 19.13 -15.50
CA MET A 153 16.81 18.46 -14.71
C MET A 153 15.67 18.03 -15.63
N TRP A 154 15.26 16.77 -15.54
CA TRP A 154 14.08 16.26 -16.24
C TRP A 154 13.03 15.85 -15.22
N LEU A 155 11.75 16.03 -15.55
CA LEU A 155 10.63 15.69 -14.65
C LEU A 155 10.67 14.22 -14.21
N ASP A 156 11.11 13.33 -15.10
CA ASP A 156 11.32 11.90 -14.85
C ASP A 156 12.17 11.67 -13.59
N GLY A 157 13.28 12.40 -13.46
CA GLY A 157 14.23 12.26 -12.37
C GLY A 157 13.63 12.50 -10.98
N LEU A 158 12.49 13.21 -10.90
CA LEU A 158 11.80 13.44 -9.64
C LEU A 158 11.18 12.15 -9.13
N TYR A 159 10.58 11.34 -9.99
CA TYR A 159 10.06 10.03 -9.59
C TYR A 159 11.17 9.02 -9.34
N MET A 160 12.27 9.10 -10.10
CA MET A 160 13.36 8.14 -9.95
C MET A 160 14.14 8.33 -8.65
N GLY A 161 14.31 9.58 -8.20
CA GLY A 161 15.09 9.90 -7.00
C GLY A 161 14.27 10.16 -5.75
N GLN A 162 13.23 11.00 -5.84
CA GLN A 162 12.67 11.64 -4.64
C GLN A 162 11.88 10.71 -3.71
N PRO A 163 11.03 9.77 -4.20
CA PRO A 163 10.35 8.81 -3.33
C PRO A 163 11.33 7.95 -2.53
N PHE A 164 12.36 7.41 -3.19
CA PHE A 164 13.43 6.67 -2.50
C PHE A 164 14.19 7.57 -1.53
N TYR A 165 14.54 8.79 -1.92
CA TYR A 165 15.28 9.71 -1.07
C TYR A 165 14.52 10.03 0.22
N ALA A 166 13.21 10.28 0.11
CA ALA A 166 12.32 10.54 1.25
C ALA A 166 12.18 9.33 2.17
N GLU A 167 12.00 8.14 1.60
CA GLU A 167 11.84 6.90 2.36
C GLU A 167 13.13 6.52 3.10
N TYR A 168 14.28 6.57 2.42
CA TYR A 168 15.56 6.29 3.05
C TYR A 168 15.86 7.33 4.14
N ALA A 169 15.64 8.62 3.87
CA ALA A 169 15.84 9.69 4.84
C ALA A 169 14.96 9.52 6.09
N ALA A 170 13.69 9.13 5.93
CA ALA A 170 12.81 8.82 7.05
C ALA A 170 13.36 7.63 7.87
N LEU A 171 13.77 6.56 7.18
CA LEU A 171 14.29 5.35 7.79
C LEU A 171 15.53 5.60 8.66
N ILE A 172 16.42 6.50 8.24
CA ILE A 172 17.64 6.87 8.99
C ILE A 172 17.50 8.17 9.80
N ASN A 173 16.28 8.72 9.91
CA ASN A 173 15.98 9.98 10.61
C ASN A 173 16.82 11.20 10.16
N ASN A 174 17.12 11.30 8.86
CA ASN A 174 17.84 12.41 8.26
C ASN A 174 16.88 13.59 7.97
N LYS A 175 16.68 14.46 8.96
CA LYS A 175 15.79 15.62 8.83
C LYS A 175 16.21 16.62 7.73
N PRO A 176 17.50 16.99 7.57
CA PRO A 176 17.91 17.94 6.53
C PRO A 176 17.58 17.50 5.09
N ALA A 177 17.51 16.20 4.82
CA ALA A 177 17.19 15.69 3.49
C ALA A 177 15.81 16.16 2.98
N PHE A 178 14.84 16.40 3.86
CA PHE A 178 13.48 16.81 3.46
C PHE A 178 13.42 18.23 2.88
N ASP A 179 14.35 19.10 3.26
CA ASP A 179 14.50 20.42 2.63
C ASP A 179 15.02 20.31 1.19
N ASP A 180 15.99 19.42 0.96
CA ASP A 180 16.52 19.14 -0.38
C ASP A 180 15.45 18.50 -1.27
N ILE A 181 14.78 17.45 -0.78
CA ILE A 181 13.68 16.77 -1.49
C ILE A 181 12.63 17.78 -1.93
N ALA A 182 12.15 18.64 -1.02
CA ALA A 182 11.14 19.63 -1.37
C ALA A 182 11.65 20.65 -2.40
N ASN A 183 12.91 21.05 -2.29
CA ASN A 183 13.52 21.99 -3.22
C ASN A 183 13.61 21.42 -4.64
N GLN A 184 13.86 20.12 -4.83
CA GLN A 184 13.85 19.48 -6.15
C GLN A 184 12.53 19.72 -6.89
N PHE A 185 11.39 19.59 -6.20
CA PHE A 185 10.07 19.87 -6.76
C PHE A 185 9.86 21.36 -7.03
N ILE A 186 10.24 22.22 -6.08
CA ILE A 186 10.08 23.67 -6.17
C ILE A 186 10.89 24.24 -7.34
N PHE A 187 12.11 23.74 -7.58
CA PHE A 187 12.94 24.18 -8.71
C PHE A 187 12.33 23.78 -10.05
N MET A 188 11.82 22.56 -10.19
CA MET A 188 11.14 22.18 -11.43
C MET A 188 9.82 22.93 -11.63
N GLU A 189 9.03 23.14 -10.58
CA GLU A 189 7.82 23.98 -10.67
C GLU A 189 8.17 25.42 -11.08
N LYS A 190 9.25 25.99 -10.56
CA LYS A 190 9.71 27.34 -10.90
C LYS A 190 10.19 27.44 -12.34
N ASN A 191 11.05 26.51 -12.77
CA ASN A 191 11.79 26.66 -14.02
C ASN A 191 11.06 25.99 -15.20
N ALA A 192 10.41 24.85 -15.00
CA ALA A 192 9.82 24.05 -16.08
C ALA A 192 8.33 24.29 -16.34
N ARG A 193 7.64 25.01 -15.45
CA ARG A 193 6.21 25.27 -15.59
C ARG A 193 5.93 26.37 -16.62
N ASP A 194 5.11 26.05 -17.61
CA ASP A 194 4.51 27.05 -18.48
C ASP A 194 3.51 27.90 -17.69
N ALA A 195 3.70 29.22 -17.65
CA ALA A 195 2.82 30.12 -16.93
C ALA A 195 1.38 30.14 -17.49
N LYS A 196 1.21 29.90 -18.80
CA LYS A 196 -0.09 30.00 -19.48
C LYS A 196 -0.96 28.78 -19.20
N THR A 197 -0.42 27.58 -19.41
CA THR A 197 -1.15 26.33 -19.20
C THR A 197 -1.00 25.84 -17.77
N GLY A 198 0.14 26.06 -17.11
CA GLY A 198 0.47 25.41 -15.85
C GLY A 198 0.88 23.95 -15.98
N LEU A 199 1.07 23.47 -17.21
CA LEU A 199 1.77 22.21 -17.48
C LEU A 199 3.29 22.45 -17.40
N LEU A 200 4.07 21.39 -17.27
CA LEU A 200 5.53 21.46 -17.17
C LEU A 200 6.19 20.81 -18.39
N TYR A 201 7.21 21.48 -18.93
CA TYR A 201 8.05 20.94 -19.99
C TYR A 201 8.89 19.75 -19.50
N HIS A 202 9.21 18.82 -20.41
CA HIS A 202 9.93 17.58 -20.07
C HIS A 202 11.26 17.84 -19.36
N GLY A 203 12.11 18.70 -19.93
CA GLY A 203 13.44 18.99 -19.41
C GLY A 203 13.77 20.47 -19.36
N TRP A 204 14.65 20.81 -18.43
CA TRP A 204 15.25 22.13 -18.26
C TRP A 204 16.77 21.99 -18.17
N ASP A 205 17.49 22.67 -19.07
CA ASP A 205 18.94 22.86 -19.01
C ASP A 205 19.26 24.24 -18.43
N GLU A 206 19.76 24.29 -17.19
CA GLU A 206 20.13 25.54 -16.52
C GLU A 206 21.21 26.30 -17.30
N SER A 207 22.09 25.57 -17.99
CA SER A 207 23.19 26.15 -18.76
C SER A 207 22.79 26.62 -20.16
N LYS A 208 21.63 26.14 -20.66
CA LYS A 208 21.06 26.49 -21.98
C LYS A 208 21.99 26.20 -23.15
N VAL A 209 22.85 25.18 -23.01
CA VAL A 209 23.84 24.80 -24.03
C VAL A 209 23.37 23.64 -24.90
N GLU A 210 22.43 22.83 -24.42
CA GLU A 210 21.81 21.79 -25.23
C GLU A 210 21.03 22.38 -26.41
N ARG A 211 21.11 21.72 -27.59
CA ARG A 211 20.46 22.23 -28.81
C ARG A 211 18.94 22.18 -28.77
N TRP A 212 18.36 21.31 -27.94
CA TRP A 212 16.91 21.26 -27.72
C TRP A 212 16.43 22.36 -26.76
N ALA A 213 17.33 22.99 -25.99
CA ALA A 213 16.98 23.92 -24.95
C ALA A 213 16.70 25.31 -25.54
N ASP A 214 15.58 25.91 -25.15
CA ASP A 214 15.28 27.29 -25.50
C ASP A 214 16.39 28.23 -24.98
N PRO A 215 16.97 29.12 -25.81
CA PRO A 215 18.13 29.91 -25.42
C PRO A 215 17.83 30.95 -24.32
N LYS A 216 16.56 31.27 -24.07
CA LYS A 216 16.16 32.21 -23.01
C LYS A 216 15.84 31.49 -21.70
N THR A 217 15.10 30.39 -21.78
CA THR A 217 14.51 29.70 -20.62
C THR A 217 15.24 28.42 -20.24
N GLY A 218 15.93 27.78 -21.18
CA GLY A 218 16.56 26.46 -21.03
C GLY A 218 15.59 25.29 -21.20
N LEU A 219 14.34 25.55 -21.61
CA LEU A 219 13.28 24.54 -21.63
C LEU A 219 13.27 23.71 -22.91
N SER A 220 12.87 22.45 -22.77
CA SER A 220 12.57 21.59 -23.90
C SER A 220 11.34 22.07 -24.67
N PRO A 221 11.18 21.73 -25.97
CA PRO A 221 10.15 22.34 -26.81
C PRO A 221 8.70 21.94 -26.49
N HIS A 222 8.48 20.76 -25.88
CA HIS A 222 7.14 20.19 -25.70
C HIS A 222 6.89 19.64 -24.29
N ILE A 223 5.60 19.58 -23.96
CA ILE A 223 5.06 19.03 -22.72
C ILE A 223 4.67 17.58 -22.98
N TRP A 224 5.60 16.69 -22.64
CA TRP A 224 5.41 15.26 -22.77
C TRP A 224 4.63 14.68 -21.58
N ALA A 225 3.61 13.90 -21.88
CA ALA A 225 2.64 13.43 -20.89
C ALA A 225 3.25 12.53 -19.83
N ARG A 226 4.13 11.59 -20.20
CA ARG A 226 4.74 10.68 -19.20
C ARG A 226 5.70 11.41 -18.26
N ALA A 227 6.48 12.39 -18.74
CA ALA A 227 7.31 13.22 -17.87
C ALA A 227 6.45 13.93 -16.79
N MET A 228 5.31 14.51 -17.19
CA MET A 228 4.32 15.07 -16.26
C MET A 228 3.72 14.01 -15.33
N GLY A 229 3.48 12.80 -15.84
CA GLY A 229 3.01 11.66 -15.06
C GLY A 229 3.98 11.28 -13.94
N TRP A 230 5.28 11.19 -14.24
CA TRP A 230 6.31 10.94 -13.23
C TRP A 230 6.34 12.01 -12.16
N TYR A 231 6.27 13.28 -12.55
CA TYR A 231 6.21 14.38 -11.59
C TYR A 231 4.99 14.27 -10.67
N ALA A 232 3.82 13.91 -11.21
CA ALA A 232 2.60 13.72 -10.44
C ALA A 232 2.71 12.56 -9.43
N MET A 233 3.23 11.40 -9.88
CA MET A 233 3.45 10.26 -8.99
C MET A 233 4.47 10.59 -7.89
N ALA A 234 5.55 11.26 -8.25
CA ALA A 234 6.60 11.63 -7.30
C ALA A 234 6.06 12.51 -6.17
N LEU A 235 5.18 13.48 -6.48
CA LEU A 235 4.57 14.37 -5.49
C LEU A 235 3.69 13.63 -4.48
N VAL A 236 2.90 12.64 -4.92
CA VAL A 236 2.05 11.89 -3.98
C VAL A 236 2.84 10.86 -3.18
N ASP A 237 3.87 10.25 -3.77
CA ASP A 237 4.64 9.17 -3.14
C ASP A 237 5.65 9.72 -2.11
N VAL A 238 6.27 10.88 -2.35
CA VAL A 238 7.15 11.48 -1.33
C VAL A 238 6.40 11.84 -0.05
N LEU A 239 5.11 12.19 -0.16
CA LEU A 239 4.29 12.61 0.97
C LEU A 239 3.96 11.46 1.94
N ASP A 240 4.17 10.20 1.55
CA ASP A 240 4.00 9.04 2.44
C ASP A 240 5.06 9.03 3.56
N ASN A 241 6.28 9.52 3.26
CA ASN A 241 7.40 9.59 4.21
C ASN A 241 7.79 11.02 4.60
N PHE A 242 7.11 12.03 4.05
CA PHE A 242 7.41 13.44 4.35
C PHE A 242 6.86 13.86 5.73
N PRO A 243 7.67 14.46 6.62
CA PRO A 243 7.22 14.81 7.96
C PRO A 243 6.02 15.76 7.93
N LYS A 244 4.96 15.42 8.67
CA LYS A 244 3.65 16.10 8.62
C LYS A 244 3.73 17.59 9.00
N ASP A 245 4.68 17.94 9.85
CA ASP A 245 4.95 19.28 10.39
C ASP A 245 6.05 20.05 9.63
N HIS A 246 6.66 19.47 8.61
CA HIS A 246 7.73 20.12 7.87
C HIS A 246 7.22 21.37 7.11
N PRO A 247 7.89 22.54 7.19
CA PRO A 247 7.40 23.80 6.63
C PRO A 247 7.07 23.76 5.13
N LYS A 248 7.86 23.02 4.34
CA LYS A 248 7.67 22.88 2.88
C LYS A 248 6.62 21.85 2.46
N ARG A 249 6.07 21.05 3.38
CA ARG A 249 5.07 20.02 3.03
C ARG A 249 3.83 20.63 2.38
N LYS A 250 3.40 21.78 2.90
CA LYS A 250 2.26 22.54 2.34
C LYS A 250 2.54 22.96 0.89
N GLU A 251 3.76 23.34 0.56
CA GLU A 251 4.09 23.73 -0.81
C GLU A 251 4.05 22.55 -1.78
N LEU A 252 4.52 21.37 -1.39
CA LEU A 252 4.37 20.16 -2.22
C LEU A 252 2.91 19.84 -2.52
N ILE A 253 2.02 19.99 -1.52
CA ILE A 253 0.58 19.83 -1.70
C ILE A 253 0.00 20.91 -2.63
N ASN A 254 0.47 22.16 -2.50
CA ASN A 254 0.04 23.24 -3.40
C ASN A 254 0.46 22.98 -4.85
N ILE A 255 1.70 22.53 -5.07
CA ILE A 255 2.21 22.11 -6.38
C ILE A 255 1.32 21.01 -6.95
N LEU A 256 1.02 19.97 -6.17
CA LEU A 256 0.12 18.88 -6.58
C LEU A 256 -1.27 19.42 -7.00
N ASN A 257 -1.85 20.35 -6.25
CA ASN A 257 -3.15 20.95 -6.59
C ASN A 257 -3.10 21.75 -7.91
N ARG A 258 -2.03 22.53 -8.14
CA ARG A 258 -1.82 23.26 -9.41
C ARG A 258 -1.64 22.29 -10.58
N LEU A 259 -0.83 21.26 -10.39
CA LEU A 259 -0.58 20.20 -11.36
C LEU A 259 -1.86 19.46 -11.74
N SER A 260 -2.63 18.99 -10.76
CA SER A 260 -3.90 18.29 -11.00
C SER A 260 -4.93 19.18 -11.71
N THR A 261 -4.92 20.49 -11.46
CA THR A 261 -5.76 21.44 -12.19
C THR A 261 -5.36 21.54 -13.66
N ALA A 262 -4.06 21.60 -13.95
CA ALA A 262 -3.57 21.63 -15.33
C ALA A 262 -3.88 20.33 -16.07
N ILE A 263 -3.64 19.16 -15.44
CA ILE A 263 -3.95 17.83 -15.98
C ILE A 263 -5.44 17.69 -16.29
N LYS A 264 -6.32 18.08 -15.35
CA LYS A 264 -7.78 18.05 -15.54
C LYS A 264 -8.21 18.84 -16.78
N ARG A 265 -7.62 20.01 -17.02
CA ARG A 265 -8.00 20.88 -18.15
C ARG A 265 -7.68 20.27 -19.52
N VAL A 266 -6.65 19.42 -19.60
CA VAL A 266 -6.24 18.75 -20.84
C VAL A 266 -6.73 17.30 -20.95
N GLN A 267 -7.58 16.83 -20.03
CA GLN A 267 -8.22 15.53 -20.13
C GLN A 267 -9.15 15.49 -21.34
N ASN A 268 -9.05 14.46 -22.19
CA ASN A 268 -9.94 14.33 -23.34
C ASN A 268 -11.39 14.16 -22.87
N ASN A 269 -12.30 14.98 -23.41
CA ASN A 269 -13.68 14.97 -22.95
C ASN A 269 -14.46 13.73 -23.36
N LYS A 270 -14.10 13.07 -24.47
CA LYS A 270 -14.79 11.90 -25.01
C LYS A 270 -14.26 10.61 -24.40
N THR A 271 -12.95 10.41 -24.45
CA THR A 271 -12.31 9.16 -24.02
C THR A 271 -11.92 9.18 -22.55
N GLY A 272 -11.74 10.35 -21.94
CA GLY A 272 -11.31 10.48 -20.55
C GLY A 272 -9.81 10.32 -20.32
N VAL A 273 -9.05 9.93 -21.33
CA VAL A 273 -7.59 9.75 -21.26
C VAL A 273 -6.84 10.96 -21.81
N TRP A 274 -5.51 10.91 -21.79
CA TRP A 274 -4.64 12.03 -22.18
C TRP A 274 -3.80 11.70 -23.41
N TYR A 275 -3.48 12.73 -24.20
CA TYR A 275 -2.59 12.64 -25.34
C TYR A 275 -1.12 12.59 -24.90
N ASP A 276 -0.24 12.04 -25.74
CA ASP A 276 1.22 12.00 -25.50
C ASP A 276 1.85 13.39 -25.40
N ILE A 277 1.45 14.31 -26.30
CA ILE A 277 1.79 15.74 -26.17
C ILE A 277 0.54 16.50 -25.69
N LEU A 278 0.57 16.91 -24.42
CA LEU A 278 -0.62 17.35 -23.68
C LEU A 278 -1.27 18.62 -24.22
N ASP A 279 -0.47 19.56 -24.73
CA ASP A 279 -0.92 20.86 -25.23
C ASP A 279 -1.26 20.85 -26.72
N ARG A 280 -1.11 19.71 -27.41
CA ARG A 280 -1.31 19.56 -28.86
C ARG A 280 -2.35 18.50 -29.25
N PRO A 281 -3.57 18.49 -28.66
CA PRO A 281 -4.55 17.40 -28.87
C PRO A 281 -5.10 17.29 -30.31
N ASN A 282 -5.01 18.37 -31.10
CA ASN A 282 -5.52 18.42 -32.47
C ASN A 282 -4.43 18.30 -33.54
N ASP A 283 -3.17 18.23 -33.13
CA ASP A 283 -2.05 18.16 -34.07
C ASP A 283 -1.96 16.73 -34.65
N LYS A 284 -1.67 16.64 -35.94
CA LYS A 284 -1.65 15.36 -36.67
C LYS A 284 -0.65 14.40 -36.02
N GLY A 285 -1.06 13.14 -35.86
CA GLY A 285 -0.19 12.06 -35.36
C GLY A 285 -0.11 11.95 -33.84
N ASN A 286 -0.66 12.90 -33.07
CA ASN A 286 -0.78 12.73 -31.63
C ASN A 286 -1.71 11.55 -31.32
N TYR A 287 -1.49 10.89 -30.19
CA TYR A 287 -2.21 9.68 -29.79
C TYR A 287 -2.47 9.69 -28.29
N PHE A 288 -3.47 8.93 -27.85
CA PHE A 288 -3.70 8.70 -26.43
C PHE A 288 -2.63 7.79 -25.86
N GLU A 289 -1.99 8.21 -24.79
CA GLU A 289 -0.83 7.52 -24.23
C GLU A 289 -1.22 6.89 -22.88
N SER A 290 -0.99 5.58 -22.78
CA SER A 290 -1.56 4.77 -21.69
C SER A 290 -0.80 4.93 -20.39
N SER A 291 0.53 5.10 -20.43
CA SER A 291 1.33 5.23 -19.21
C SER A 291 1.01 6.52 -18.46
N ALA A 292 1.05 7.67 -19.11
CA ALA A 292 0.72 8.96 -18.54
C ALA A 292 -0.71 9.00 -18.01
N SER A 293 -1.66 8.45 -18.76
CA SER A 293 -3.05 8.35 -18.32
C SER A 293 -3.17 7.56 -17.01
N ALA A 294 -2.47 6.43 -16.89
CA ALA A 294 -2.40 5.67 -15.65
C ALA A 294 -1.74 6.46 -14.51
N MET A 295 -0.63 7.15 -14.77
CA MET A 295 0.06 7.97 -13.77
C MET A 295 -0.81 9.10 -13.23
N PHE A 296 -1.59 9.76 -14.10
CA PHE A 296 -2.54 10.80 -13.68
C PHE A 296 -3.70 10.25 -12.87
N VAL A 297 -4.27 9.11 -13.28
CA VAL A 297 -5.31 8.42 -12.49
C VAL A 297 -4.78 8.04 -11.11
N TYR A 298 -3.60 7.43 -11.05
CA TYR A 298 -2.94 7.07 -9.77
C TYR A 298 -2.75 8.29 -8.88
N ALA A 299 -2.06 9.33 -9.37
CA ALA A 299 -1.72 10.49 -8.56
C ALA A 299 -2.97 11.24 -8.07
N ILE A 300 -3.99 11.37 -8.92
CA ILE A 300 -5.25 12.03 -8.54
C ILE A 300 -6.03 11.18 -7.54
N ALA A 301 -6.19 9.87 -7.78
CA ALA A 301 -6.92 8.97 -6.89
C ALA A 301 -6.26 8.89 -5.51
N LYS A 302 -4.93 8.68 -5.46
CA LYS A 302 -4.16 8.69 -4.21
C LYS A 302 -4.21 10.05 -3.53
N GLY A 303 -4.07 11.14 -4.28
CA GLY A 303 -4.18 12.51 -3.75
C GLY A 303 -5.54 12.79 -3.09
N VAL A 304 -6.64 12.26 -3.65
CA VAL A 304 -7.97 12.33 -3.02
C VAL A 304 -8.05 11.45 -1.78
N ARG A 305 -7.63 10.19 -1.88
CA ARG A 305 -7.66 9.23 -0.75
C ARG A 305 -6.89 9.74 0.46
N MET A 306 -5.73 10.35 0.22
CA MET A 306 -4.86 10.93 1.24
C MET A 306 -5.25 12.36 1.66
N GLN A 307 -6.34 12.91 1.11
CA GLN A 307 -6.86 14.26 1.40
C GLN A 307 -5.88 15.38 1.04
N TYR A 308 -4.98 15.16 0.08
CA TYR A 308 -4.12 16.19 -0.50
C TYR A 308 -4.85 16.99 -1.60
N LEU A 309 -5.84 16.35 -2.23
CA LEU A 309 -6.74 16.93 -3.22
C LEU A 309 -8.19 16.92 -2.70
N PRO A 310 -9.02 17.89 -3.12
CA PRO A 310 -10.45 17.87 -2.82
C PRO A 310 -11.16 16.65 -3.42
N GLN A 311 -12.18 16.13 -2.74
CA GLN A 311 -12.97 14.96 -3.18
C GLN A 311 -13.53 15.10 -4.61
N SER A 312 -13.81 16.34 -5.05
CA SER A 312 -14.30 16.62 -6.41
C SER A 312 -13.34 16.20 -7.53
N TYR A 313 -12.05 16.04 -7.24
CA TYR A 313 -11.07 15.56 -8.23
C TYR A 313 -11.21 14.06 -8.50
N PHE A 314 -11.91 13.30 -7.66
CA PHE A 314 -12.13 11.88 -7.91
C PHE A 314 -12.85 11.63 -9.25
N ALA A 315 -13.74 12.54 -9.66
CA ALA A 315 -14.41 12.45 -10.97
C ALA A 315 -13.42 12.48 -12.15
N VAL A 316 -12.26 13.12 -12.00
CA VAL A 316 -11.20 13.14 -13.03
C VAL A 316 -10.51 11.77 -13.10
N ALA A 317 -10.17 11.20 -11.94
CA ALA A 317 -9.56 9.87 -11.85
C ALA A 317 -10.51 8.77 -12.34
N ASP A 318 -11.78 8.80 -11.91
CA ASP A 318 -12.81 7.84 -12.34
C ASP A 318 -13.06 7.89 -13.86
N LYS A 319 -13.15 9.10 -14.43
CA LYS A 319 -13.26 9.28 -15.88
C LYS A 319 -12.02 8.74 -16.61
N GLY A 320 -10.82 9.03 -16.10
CA GLY A 320 -9.57 8.51 -16.65
C GLY A 320 -9.50 7.00 -16.59
N TYR A 321 -9.88 6.40 -15.46
CA TYR A 321 -9.86 4.96 -15.25
C TYR A 321 -10.78 4.22 -16.21
N LYS A 322 -12.04 4.68 -16.35
CA LYS A 322 -12.99 4.14 -17.33
C LYS A 322 -12.46 4.26 -18.75
N GLY A 323 -11.86 5.42 -19.08
CA GLY A 323 -11.21 5.64 -20.36
C GLY A 323 -10.07 4.65 -20.62
N MET A 324 -9.21 4.42 -19.63
CA MET A 324 -8.11 3.46 -19.75
C MET A 324 -8.60 2.03 -20.02
N GLN A 325 -9.67 1.61 -19.34
CA GLN A 325 -10.28 0.30 -19.57
C GLN A 325 -10.83 0.14 -21.00
N GLN A 326 -11.34 1.22 -21.60
CA GLN A 326 -11.89 1.21 -22.95
C GLN A 326 -10.82 1.33 -24.04
N GLU A 327 -9.85 2.23 -23.82
CA GLU A 327 -8.86 2.61 -24.84
C GLU A 327 -7.65 1.68 -24.85
N PHE A 328 -7.24 1.15 -23.69
CA PHE A 328 -5.92 0.51 -23.56
C PHE A 328 -5.95 -0.94 -23.09
N VAL A 329 -7.03 -1.40 -22.45
CA VAL A 329 -7.12 -2.77 -21.94
C VAL A 329 -7.67 -3.70 -23.02
N GLU A 330 -6.98 -4.81 -23.25
CA GLU A 330 -7.39 -5.84 -24.20
C GLU A 330 -7.33 -7.21 -23.54
N GLN A 331 -8.34 -8.05 -23.75
CA GLN A 331 -8.32 -9.41 -23.21
C GLN A 331 -7.19 -10.22 -23.87
N ARG A 332 -6.31 -10.82 -23.07
CA ARG A 332 -5.20 -11.66 -23.55
C ARG A 332 -5.57 -13.15 -23.50
N ALA A 333 -6.04 -13.60 -22.34
CA ALA A 333 -6.45 -14.98 -22.05
C ALA A 333 -7.42 -14.96 -20.86
N GLU A 334 -7.92 -16.11 -20.41
CA GLU A 334 -8.77 -16.16 -19.22
C GLU A 334 -8.03 -15.57 -18.00
N ASN A 335 -8.63 -14.55 -17.37
CA ASN A 335 -8.03 -13.81 -16.26
C ASN A 335 -6.66 -13.16 -16.57
N MET A 336 -6.41 -12.77 -17.82
CA MET A 336 -5.23 -12.01 -18.21
C MET A 336 -5.58 -10.92 -19.23
N VAL A 337 -4.97 -9.76 -19.10
CA VAL A 337 -5.19 -8.60 -19.96
C VAL A 337 -3.87 -7.99 -20.43
N ASN A 338 -3.86 -7.46 -21.64
CA ASN A 338 -2.80 -6.63 -22.17
C ASN A 338 -3.11 -5.14 -21.92
N LEU A 339 -2.06 -4.32 -21.82
CA LEU A 339 -2.11 -2.86 -21.86
C LEU A 339 -1.43 -2.37 -23.14
N LYS A 340 -2.20 -1.87 -24.11
CA LYS A 340 -1.67 -1.24 -25.33
C LYS A 340 -1.42 0.25 -25.16
N GLY A 341 -0.79 0.89 -26.14
CA GLY A 341 -0.71 2.34 -26.22
C GLY A 341 0.39 2.99 -25.37
N THR A 342 1.41 2.22 -24.96
CA THR A 342 2.53 2.77 -24.17
C THR A 342 3.71 3.12 -25.06
N VAL A 343 4.21 4.36 -24.99
CA VAL A 343 5.44 4.73 -25.70
C VAL A 343 6.68 4.17 -25.00
N THR A 344 7.61 3.56 -25.74
CA THR A 344 8.76 2.82 -25.16
C THR A 344 9.75 3.72 -24.43
N VAL A 345 10.05 4.88 -25.01
CA VAL A 345 11.02 5.83 -24.46
C VAL A 345 10.81 7.17 -25.12
N SER A 346 11.08 8.26 -24.40
CA SER A 346 11.38 9.55 -25.01
C SER A 346 12.45 10.21 -24.15
N GLY A 347 13.33 11.00 -24.76
CA GLY A 347 14.41 11.68 -24.05
C GLY A 347 14.96 12.83 -24.86
N LEU A 348 15.88 13.57 -24.25
CA LEU A 348 16.47 14.76 -24.86
C LEU A 348 17.97 14.57 -25.06
N GLY A 349 18.52 15.17 -26.12
CA GLY A 349 19.95 15.12 -26.45
C GLY A 349 20.47 13.70 -26.73
N GLY A 350 21.71 13.42 -26.35
CA GLY A 350 22.33 12.09 -26.50
C GLY A 350 22.79 11.75 -27.93
N LYS A 351 23.03 10.46 -28.18
CA LYS A 351 23.45 9.90 -29.49
C LYS A 351 22.65 8.61 -29.78
N PRO A 352 21.91 8.51 -30.90
CA PRO A 352 21.62 9.60 -31.85
C PRO A 352 20.95 10.78 -31.15
N TYR A 353 21.11 11.99 -31.71
CA TYR A 353 20.62 13.20 -31.06
C TYR A 353 19.10 13.29 -31.11
N ARG A 354 18.49 13.53 -29.95
CA ARG A 354 17.05 13.71 -29.81
C ARG A 354 16.78 15.19 -29.56
N ASP A 355 16.17 15.85 -30.53
CA ASP A 355 15.98 17.31 -30.52
C ASP A 355 14.78 17.78 -29.69
N GLY A 356 13.98 16.85 -29.16
CA GLY A 356 12.78 17.18 -28.39
C GLY A 356 11.68 17.83 -29.22
N SER A 357 11.73 17.73 -30.56
CA SER A 357 10.68 18.22 -31.45
C SER A 357 9.43 17.35 -31.37
N TYR A 358 8.29 17.89 -31.79
CA TYR A 358 7.04 17.16 -31.90
C TYR A 358 7.19 15.89 -32.75
N ALA A 359 7.90 16.01 -33.88
CA ALA A 359 8.17 14.87 -34.77
C ALA A 359 9.03 13.80 -34.08
N TYR A 360 10.01 14.20 -33.26
CA TYR A 360 10.80 13.26 -32.47
C TYR A 360 9.94 12.48 -31.48
N TYR A 361 9.13 13.15 -30.65
CA TYR A 361 8.27 12.45 -29.68
C TYR A 361 7.33 11.46 -30.36
N LEU A 362 6.70 11.85 -31.48
CA LEU A 362 5.80 10.97 -32.23
C LEU A 362 6.52 9.88 -33.04
N SER A 363 7.85 9.94 -33.18
CA SER A 363 8.62 8.90 -33.87
C SER A 363 8.92 7.69 -32.97
N GLU A 364 8.81 7.87 -31.65
CA GLU A 364 9.09 6.83 -30.68
C GLU A 364 8.03 5.72 -30.75
N LYS A 365 8.46 4.48 -30.50
CA LYS A 365 7.60 3.33 -30.69
C LYS A 365 6.55 3.25 -29.59
N VAL A 366 5.32 2.95 -29.98
CA VAL A 366 4.21 2.64 -29.07
C VAL A 366 3.97 1.14 -29.09
N ILE A 367 4.03 0.49 -27.93
CA ILE A 367 3.94 -0.97 -27.81
C ILE A 367 2.93 -1.40 -26.74
N THR A 368 2.63 -2.70 -26.76
CA THR A 368 1.83 -3.38 -25.76
C THR A 368 2.69 -3.92 -24.64
N ASN A 369 2.22 -3.78 -23.40
CA ASN A 369 2.87 -4.24 -22.19
C ASN A 369 4.29 -3.69 -22.02
N ASP A 370 4.53 -2.42 -22.34
CA ASP A 370 5.76 -1.77 -21.89
C ASP A 370 5.74 -1.65 -20.35
N PRO A 371 6.85 -1.97 -19.65
CA PRO A 371 6.89 -2.01 -18.19
C PRO A 371 6.56 -0.65 -17.53
N LYS A 372 6.85 0.48 -18.19
CA LYS A 372 6.58 1.82 -17.63
C LYS A 372 5.09 2.07 -17.54
N GLY A 373 4.37 1.69 -18.58
CA GLY A 373 2.90 1.75 -18.63
C GLY A 373 2.27 0.73 -17.71
N VAL A 374 2.74 -0.52 -17.72
CA VAL A 374 2.16 -1.57 -16.87
C VAL A 374 2.35 -1.29 -15.39
N GLY A 375 3.53 -0.86 -14.95
CA GLY A 375 3.75 -0.49 -13.55
C GLY A 375 2.87 0.67 -13.09
N ALA A 376 2.74 1.73 -13.92
CA ALA A 376 1.82 2.83 -13.65
C ALA A 376 0.35 2.36 -13.62
N PHE A 377 -0.02 1.45 -14.52
CA PHE A 377 -1.36 0.87 -14.60
C PHE A 377 -1.69 0.03 -13.36
N LEU A 378 -0.78 -0.84 -12.89
CA LEU A 378 -0.94 -1.63 -11.66
C LEU A 378 -1.20 -0.74 -10.44
N LYS A 379 -0.47 0.37 -10.31
CA LYS A 379 -0.69 1.35 -9.23
C LYS A 379 -2.05 2.05 -9.38
N ALA A 380 -2.40 2.50 -10.58
CA ALA A 380 -3.68 3.15 -10.86
C ALA A 380 -4.88 2.24 -10.57
N ILE A 381 -4.86 1.00 -11.06
CA ILE A 381 -5.96 0.04 -10.83
C ILE A 381 -6.06 -0.36 -9.36
N ASN A 382 -4.93 -0.50 -8.65
CA ASN A 382 -4.94 -0.77 -7.22
C ASN A 382 -5.62 0.38 -6.44
N GLU A 383 -5.26 1.64 -6.72
CA GLU A 383 -5.92 2.81 -6.10
C GLU A 383 -7.42 2.88 -6.41
N MET A 384 -7.82 2.58 -7.65
CA MET A 384 -9.23 2.61 -8.03
C MET A 384 -10.03 1.47 -7.41
N GLU A 385 -9.42 0.28 -7.27
CA GLU A 385 -10.04 -0.83 -6.55
C GLU A 385 -10.13 -0.54 -5.05
N ILE A 386 -9.14 0.12 -4.43
CA ILE A 386 -9.26 0.65 -3.06
C ILE A 386 -10.42 1.64 -2.98
N ALA A 387 -10.52 2.58 -3.91
CA ALA A 387 -11.59 3.58 -3.90
C ALA A 387 -13.00 2.95 -3.99
N ALA A 388 -13.14 1.82 -4.68
CA ALA A 388 -14.39 1.07 -4.80
C ALA A 388 -14.75 0.26 -3.54
N MET A 389 -13.82 0.03 -2.61
CA MET A 389 -14.09 -0.69 -1.36
C MET A 389 -15.05 0.10 -0.47
N PRO A 390 -15.94 -0.57 0.29
CA PRO A 390 -16.78 0.07 1.30
C PRO A 390 -15.94 0.89 2.29
N LYS A 391 -16.45 2.08 2.67
CA LYS A 391 -15.79 2.98 3.63
C LYS A 391 -16.56 3.12 4.95
N PRO A 392 -16.85 2.03 5.69
CA PRO A 392 -17.66 2.09 6.90
C PRO A 392 -16.99 2.88 8.05
N GLY A 393 -15.69 3.14 7.96
CA GLY A 393 -14.92 3.92 8.92
C GLY A 393 -14.77 5.40 8.59
N LEU A 394 -15.42 5.91 7.53
CA LEU A 394 -15.22 7.30 7.10
C LEU A 394 -15.49 8.29 8.25
N GLY A 395 -14.50 9.13 8.54
CA GLY A 395 -14.57 10.13 9.62
C GLY A 395 -14.36 9.54 11.03
N LYS A 396 -13.92 8.28 11.13
CA LYS A 396 -13.60 7.60 12.39
C LYS A 396 -12.10 7.41 12.53
N THR A 397 -11.64 7.38 13.78
CA THR A 397 -10.22 7.21 14.11
C THR A 397 -10.02 5.95 14.94
N VAL A 398 -9.07 5.11 14.52
CA VAL A 398 -8.59 3.94 15.24
C VAL A 398 -7.30 4.33 15.92
N VAL A 399 -7.31 4.22 17.25
CA VAL A 399 -6.16 4.52 18.10
C VAL A 399 -5.57 3.22 18.59
N LEU A 400 -4.30 3.00 18.29
CA LEU A 400 -3.52 1.89 18.83
C LEU A 400 -2.77 2.36 20.06
N ASP A 401 -2.79 1.54 21.10
CA ASP A 401 -2.00 1.77 22.29
C ASP A 401 -0.50 1.63 22.03
N SER A 402 0.26 2.58 22.56
CA SER A 402 1.71 2.46 22.74
C SER A 402 2.12 2.96 24.13
N TYR A 403 1.18 3.00 25.08
CA TYR A 403 1.41 3.45 26.44
C TYR A 403 1.56 2.26 27.39
N PHE A 404 0.65 1.28 27.29
CA PHE A 404 0.71 0.03 28.06
C PHE A 404 1.62 -1.01 27.37
N ASN A 405 1.58 -1.11 26.04
CA ASN A 405 2.61 -1.79 25.25
C ASN A 405 3.62 -0.78 24.71
N ASN A 406 4.70 -0.57 25.44
CA ASN A 406 5.70 0.45 25.18
C ASN A 406 7.10 -0.16 25.01
N GLU A 407 7.15 -1.29 24.33
CA GLU A 407 8.42 -1.92 23.97
C GLU A 407 9.23 -1.00 23.05
N THR A 408 10.55 -1.12 23.15
CA THR A 408 11.48 -0.38 22.29
C THR A 408 12.59 -1.28 21.80
N LYS A 409 13.14 -0.95 20.64
CA LYS A 409 14.34 -1.60 20.10
C LYS A 409 15.29 -0.56 19.51
N LYS A 410 16.50 -1.01 19.17
CA LYS A 410 17.40 -0.22 18.31
C LYS A 410 17.08 -0.49 16.84
N ASP A 411 16.97 0.56 16.05
CA ASP A 411 16.92 0.48 14.60
C ASP A 411 18.31 0.20 13.99
N GLN A 412 18.39 0.09 12.66
CA GLN A 412 19.64 -0.11 11.93
C GLN A 412 20.66 1.04 12.04
N SER A 413 20.21 2.22 12.49
CA SER A 413 21.05 3.39 12.76
C SER A 413 21.39 3.53 14.25
N GLY A 414 20.94 2.59 15.10
CA GLY A 414 21.18 2.58 16.53
C GLY A 414 20.23 3.47 17.35
N ASN A 415 19.24 4.10 16.72
CA ASN A 415 18.25 4.92 17.42
C ASN A 415 17.27 4.02 18.17
N VAL A 416 16.83 4.46 19.34
CA VAL A 416 15.75 3.79 20.08
C VAL A 416 14.43 4.16 19.43
N VAL A 417 13.70 3.16 18.96
CA VAL A 417 12.39 3.31 18.32
C VAL A 417 11.34 2.46 19.05
N SER A 418 10.09 2.92 19.01
CA SER A 418 8.95 2.15 19.51
C SER A 418 8.79 0.87 18.70
N TRP A 419 8.54 -0.24 19.38
CA TRP A 419 8.50 -1.57 18.80
C TRP A 419 7.35 -2.40 19.36
N HIS A 420 7.01 -3.38 18.54
CA HIS A 420 6.00 -4.40 18.61
C HIS A 420 4.57 -3.91 18.45
N TYR A 421 3.85 -4.59 17.56
CA TYR A 421 2.45 -4.34 17.26
C TYR A 421 2.16 -2.91 16.76
N LYS A 422 3.12 -2.23 16.12
CA LYS A 422 2.96 -0.84 15.65
C LYS A 422 2.41 -0.77 14.24
N TRP A 423 1.67 0.30 13.92
CA TRP A 423 1.10 0.52 12.58
C TRP A 423 2.17 0.66 11.49
N GLU A 424 3.28 1.30 11.83
CA GLU A 424 4.37 1.63 10.92
C GLU A 424 5.33 0.45 10.71
N GLU A 425 5.23 -0.58 11.56
CA GLU A 425 6.09 -1.74 11.50
C GLU A 425 5.61 -2.71 10.42
N MET A 426 6.44 -2.92 9.38
CA MET A 426 6.18 -3.86 8.29
C MET A 426 6.83 -5.24 8.48
N SER A 427 7.71 -5.39 9.48
CA SER A 427 8.27 -6.69 9.84
C SER A 427 7.21 -7.58 10.49
N ASN A 428 7.57 -8.84 10.72
CA ASN A 428 6.65 -9.86 11.21
C ASN A 428 5.81 -9.44 12.43
N GLY A 429 6.37 -8.74 13.41
CA GLY A 429 5.66 -8.36 14.65
C GLY A 429 4.72 -7.15 14.54
N GLY A 430 4.63 -6.53 13.37
CA GLY A 430 3.91 -5.27 13.18
C GLY A 430 2.45 -5.42 12.82
N PHE A 431 1.72 -4.30 12.84
CA PHE A 431 0.31 -4.22 12.44
C PHE A 431 0.10 -3.46 11.13
N SER A 432 1.14 -3.23 10.32
CA SER A 432 0.99 -2.44 9.08
C SER A 432 -0.06 -2.99 8.13
N MET A 433 -0.13 -4.31 7.92
CA MET A 433 -1.12 -4.92 7.03
C MET A 433 -2.56 -4.73 7.53
N TRP A 434 -2.78 -4.88 8.84
CA TRP A 434 -4.10 -4.67 9.43
C TRP A 434 -4.47 -3.18 9.49
N GLY A 435 -3.49 -2.31 9.74
CA GLY A 435 -3.64 -0.86 9.64
C GLY A 435 -4.06 -0.41 8.24
N GLU A 436 -3.49 -1.02 7.20
CA GLU A 436 -3.92 -0.79 5.81
C GLU A 436 -5.37 -1.25 5.57
N GLN A 437 -5.83 -2.37 6.14
CA GLN A 437 -7.24 -2.76 6.06
C GLN A 437 -8.18 -1.73 6.71
N PHE A 438 -7.81 -1.15 7.85
CA PHE A 438 -8.55 -0.03 8.45
C PHE A 438 -8.57 1.20 7.54
N ASN A 439 -7.41 1.60 7.01
CA ASN A 439 -7.31 2.74 6.10
C ASN A 439 -8.13 2.54 4.82
N ASN A 440 -8.11 1.32 4.26
CA ASN A 440 -8.90 0.93 3.10
C ASN A 440 -10.41 0.93 3.41
N ALA A 441 -10.81 0.67 4.66
CA ALA A 441 -12.19 0.83 5.13
C ALA A 441 -12.55 2.28 5.51
N GLY A 442 -11.67 3.25 5.27
CA GLY A 442 -11.90 4.69 5.46
C GLY A 442 -11.62 5.21 6.87
N PHE A 443 -11.11 4.38 7.77
CA PHE A 443 -10.64 4.84 9.08
C PHE A 443 -9.34 5.63 8.95
N LYS A 444 -9.10 6.55 9.90
CA LYS A 444 -7.77 7.10 10.14
C LYS A 444 -7.09 6.30 11.25
N THR A 445 -5.83 5.92 11.09
CA THR A 445 -5.03 5.31 12.17
C THR A 445 -4.21 6.36 12.91
N SER A 446 -3.98 6.11 14.20
CA SER A 446 -3.08 6.88 15.06
C SER A 446 -2.60 6.03 16.23
N THR A 447 -1.56 6.50 16.91
CA THR A 447 -0.95 5.83 18.05
C THR A 447 -1.05 6.71 19.29
N LEU A 448 -1.36 6.11 20.44
CA LEU A 448 -1.45 6.79 21.72
C LEU A 448 -0.24 6.44 22.59
N TYR A 449 0.67 7.39 22.76
CA TYR A 449 1.89 7.25 23.58
C TYR A 449 1.71 7.69 25.04
N ASN A 450 0.54 8.20 25.42
CA ASN A 450 0.25 8.75 26.75
C ASN A 450 -0.93 8.01 27.38
N ALA A 451 -1.11 8.15 28.70
CA ALA A 451 -2.23 7.55 29.41
C ALA A 451 -3.60 7.85 28.74
N PRO A 452 -4.54 6.88 28.71
CA PRO A 452 -5.84 6.99 28.06
C PRO A 452 -6.83 7.84 28.86
N THR A 453 -6.48 9.12 29.03
CA THR A 453 -7.36 10.11 29.66
C THR A 453 -8.56 10.43 28.77
N ALA A 454 -9.63 10.97 29.36
CA ALA A 454 -10.80 11.45 28.61
C ALA A 454 -10.40 12.45 27.49
N ALA A 455 -9.40 13.30 27.75
CA ALA A 455 -8.90 14.26 26.76
C ALA A 455 -8.19 13.57 25.58
N ASN A 456 -7.40 12.52 25.86
CA ASN A 456 -6.65 11.78 24.84
C ASN A 456 -7.56 10.86 24.01
N LEU A 457 -8.61 10.30 24.59
CA LEU A 457 -9.57 9.43 23.90
C LEU A 457 -10.72 10.18 23.19
N LYS A 458 -10.85 11.51 23.36
CA LYS A 458 -12.00 12.28 22.86
C LYS A 458 -12.27 12.12 21.35
N ASN A 459 -11.21 11.94 20.55
CA ASN A 459 -11.28 11.81 19.09
C ASN A 459 -11.15 10.34 18.63
N ALA A 460 -10.92 9.41 19.56
CA ALA A 460 -10.86 7.99 19.29
C ALA A 460 -12.28 7.45 19.07
N SER A 461 -12.51 6.78 17.94
CA SER A 461 -13.72 5.99 17.73
C SER A 461 -13.49 4.53 18.16
N VAL A 462 -12.25 4.05 17.94
CA VAL A 462 -11.78 2.73 18.33
C VAL A 462 -10.50 2.91 19.13
N TYR A 463 -10.34 2.14 20.21
CA TYR A 463 -9.10 2.06 20.98
C TYR A 463 -8.68 0.59 21.10
N ILE A 464 -7.43 0.31 20.77
CA ILE A 464 -6.87 -1.04 20.75
C ILE A 464 -5.78 -1.10 21.81
N ILE A 465 -5.99 -1.93 22.84
CA ILE A 465 -4.96 -2.27 23.81
C ILE A 465 -4.46 -3.66 23.45
N VAL A 466 -3.20 -3.72 23.09
CA VAL A 466 -2.49 -4.94 22.71
C VAL A 466 -1.38 -5.18 23.70
N ASP A 467 -1.25 -6.42 24.15
CA ASP A 467 -0.12 -6.98 24.90
C ASP A 467 0.54 -6.03 25.93
N PRO A 468 -0.18 -5.55 26.97
CA PRO A 468 0.42 -4.72 28.02
C PRO A 468 1.69 -5.32 28.61
N ASP A 469 2.76 -4.52 28.65
CA ASP A 469 4.11 -4.99 28.98
C ASP A 469 4.23 -5.49 30.42
N THR A 470 5.01 -6.54 30.61
CA THR A 470 5.53 -6.89 31.94
C THR A 470 6.89 -6.21 32.16
N GLN A 471 7.48 -6.41 33.35
CA GLN A 471 8.84 -5.96 33.63
C GLN A 471 9.91 -6.69 32.78
N LYS A 472 9.57 -7.82 32.15
CA LYS A 472 10.46 -8.58 31.26
C LYS A 472 10.72 -7.83 29.95
N GLU A 473 9.69 -7.24 29.36
CA GLU A 473 9.77 -6.51 28.10
C GLU A 473 10.17 -5.05 28.32
N SER A 474 9.58 -4.41 29.34
CA SER A 474 9.79 -2.99 29.66
C SER A 474 10.25 -2.84 31.11
N PRO A 475 11.46 -2.30 31.39
CA PRO A 475 11.96 -2.15 32.77
C PRO A 475 11.08 -1.28 33.70
N LYS A 476 10.26 -0.41 33.12
CA LYS A 476 9.29 0.46 33.80
C LYS A 476 7.96 0.42 33.05
N PRO A 477 7.21 -0.70 33.14
CA PRO A 477 5.95 -0.83 32.42
C PRO A 477 4.91 0.13 33.03
N ASN A 478 4.04 0.66 32.18
CA ASN A 478 2.88 1.41 32.65
C ASN A 478 1.76 0.42 32.95
N PHE A 479 1.55 0.08 34.23
CA PHE A 479 0.43 -0.80 34.58
C PHE A 479 -0.90 -0.07 34.49
N ILE A 480 -1.94 -0.78 34.05
CA ILE A 480 -3.30 -0.24 33.94
C ILE A 480 -3.83 0.12 35.33
N GLY A 481 -4.03 1.40 35.60
CA GLY A 481 -4.49 1.90 36.90
C GLY A 481 -6.00 2.12 36.98
N ALA A 482 -6.50 2.39 38.19
CA ALA A 482 -7.91 2.67 38.44
C ALA A 482 -8.45 3.85 37.60
N ASN A 483 -7.64 4.89 37.40
CA ASN A 483 -8.02 6.04 36.56
C ASN A 483 -8.15 5.66 35.08
N ASP A 484 -7.25 4.83 34.56
CA ASP A 484 -7.30 4.34 33.18
C ASP A 484 -8.55 3.49 32.98
N ILE A 485 -8.82 2.57 33.92
CA ILE A 485 -10.01 1.72 33.92
C ILE A 485 -11.27 2.58 33.87
N LYS A 486 -11.37 3.60 34.73
CA LYS A 486 -12.51 4.52 34.74
C LYS A 486 -12.66 5.23 33.40
N ASN A 487 -11.60 5.83 32.89
CA ASN A 487 -11.63 6.62 31.65
C ASN A 487 -12.01 5.75 30.43
N ILE A 488 -11.39 4.58 30.28
CA ILE A 488 -11.69 3.65 29.18
C ILE A 488 -13.13 3.15 29.30
N THR A 489 -13.57 2.76 30.50
CA THR A 489 -14.93 2.25 30.72
C THR A 489 -15.99 3.31 30.42
N ASP A 490 -15.78 4.55 30.87
CA ASP A 490 -16.68 5.67 30.59
C ASP A 490 -16.72 6.02 29.10
N TRP A 491 -15.57 5.97 28.42
CA TRP A 491 -15.48 6.16 26.97
C TRP A 491 -16.21 5.05 26.18
N VAL A 492 -16.08 3.78 26.58
CA VAL A 492 -16.85 2.67 26.00
C VAL A 492 -18.35 2.90 26.22
N LYS A 493 -18.79 3.21 27.45
CA LYS A 493 -20.21 3.51 27.74
C LYS A 493 -20.77 4.62 26.83
N ALA A 494 -19.95 5.60 26.48
CA ALA A 494 -20.32 6.71 25.60
C ALA A 494 -20.43 6.35 24.11
N GLY A 495 -19.97 5.16 23.69
CA GLY A 495 -20.06 4.68 22.31
C GLY A 495 -18.73 4.26 21.68
N GLY A 496 -17.63 4.27 22.43
CA GLY A 496 -16.33 3.78 21.96
C GLY A 496 -16.34 2.27 21.66
N VAL A 497 -15.49 1.86 20.71
CA VAL A 497 -15.22 0.44 20.41
C VAL A 497 -13.85 0.06 20.96
N LEU A 498 -13.81 -0.79 21.98
CA LEU A 498 -12.58 -1.27 22.58
C LEU A 498 -12.18 -2.63 22.00
N ILE A 499 -10.90 -2.77 21.63
CA ILE A 499 -10.30 -4.06 21.27
C ILE A 499 -9.25 -4.39 22.31
N LEU A 500 -9.38 -5.54 22.96
CA LEU A 500 -8.42 -6.05 23.94
C LEU A 500 -7.75 -7.31 23.37
N MET A 501 -6.44 -7.27 23.24
CA MET A 501 -5.62 -8.41 22.80
C MET A 501 -4.59 -8.68 23.89
N GLY A 502 -4.79 -9.74 24.67
CA GLY A 502 -3.79 -10.18 25.64
C GLY A 502 -3.10 -11.41 25.11
N ASN A 503 -1.78 -11.43 25.01
CA ASN A 503 -1.01 -12.59 24.58
C ASN A 503 -1.09 -13.74 25.63
N ASP A 504 -0.29 -14.79 25.52
CA ASP A 504 -0.26 -15.84 26.55
C ASP A 504 0.55 -15.47 27.81
N THR A 505 0.45 -16.38 28.79
CA THR A 505 1.09 -16.21 30.10
C THR A 505 2.60 -16.08 29.97
N GLY A 506 3.15 -14.99 30.51
CA GLY A 506 4.59 -14.70 30.51
C GLY A 506 5.03 -13.69 29.45
N ASN A 507 4.13 -13.27 28.57
CA ASN A 507 4.34 -12.19 27.59
C ASN A 507 3.46 -10.97 27.88
N VAL A 508 2.33 -11.15 28.58
CA VAL A 508 1.42 -10.05 28.94
C VAL A 508 1.23 -9.87 30.44
N GLU A 509 1.02 -8.63 30.85
CA GLU A 509 0.70 -8.26 32.23
C GLU A 509 -0.79 -8.49 32.54
N PHE A 510 -1.13 -9.70 32.99
CA PHE A 510 -2.53 -10.06 33.22
C PHE A 510 -3.17 -9.49 34.48
N ASP A 511 -2.42 -9.08 35.50
CA ASP A 511 -3.02 -8.75 36.80
C ASP A 511 -3.78 -7.43 36.78
N HIS A 512 -3.24 -6.40 36.14
CA HIS A 512 -3.94 -5.13 35.94
C HIS A 512 -4.82 -5.17 34.69
N PHE A 513 -4.40 -5.90 33.65
CA PHE A 513 -5.21 -6.02 32.44
C PHE A 513 -6.56 -6.70 32.72
N ASN A 514 -6.58 -7.71 33.59
CA ASN A 514 -7.83 -8.32 34.04
C ASN A 514 -8.69 -7.39 34.92
N GLN A 515 -8.12 -6.40 35.60
CA GLN A 515 -8.93 -5.41 36.33
C GLN A 515 -9.76 -4.55 35.37
N LEU A 516 -9.20 -4.19 34.21
CA LEU A 516 -9.96 -3.56 33.12
C LEU A 516 -10.98 -4.52 32.49
N ALA A 517 -10.54 -5.71 32.08
CA ALA A 517 -11.37 -6.66 31.34
C ALA A 517 -12.63 -7.08 32.11
N LYS A 518 -12.55 -7.18 33.45
CA LYS A 518 -13.68 -7.52 34.33
C LYS A 518 -14.87 -6.57 34.19
N ASN A 519 -14.65 -5.29 33.88
CA ASN A 519 -15.73 -4.32 33.65
C ASN A 519 -16.61 -4.66 32.44
N PHE A 520 -16.13 -5.57 31.58
CA PHE A 520 -16.83 -6.03 30.39
C PHE A 520 -17.26 -7.50 30.49
N GLY A 521 -17.12 -8.12 31.67
CA GLY A 521 -17.47 -9.53 31.91
C GLY A 521 -16.43 -10.53 31.40
N VAL A 522 -15.18 -10.10 31.20
CA VAL A 522 -14.10 -10.96 30.68
C VAL A 522 -12.98 -11.10 31.70
N GLN A 523 -12.42 -12.30 31.79
CA GLN A 523 -11.15 -12.57 32.44
C GLN A 523 -10.29 -13.46 31.55
N PHE A 524 -9.07 -13.02 31.26
CA PHE A 524 -8.02 -13.84 30.66
C PHE A 524 -7.50 -14.84 31.69
N ASN A 525 -7.44 -16.11 31.31
CA ASN A 525 -6.83 -17.14 32.13
C ASN A 525 -5.30 -17.08 32.00
N LYS A 526 -4.59 -17.37 33.09
CA LYS A 526 -3.13 -17.50 33.07
C LYS A 526 -2.72 -18.89 32.54
N ASP A 527 -3.17 -19.21 31.33
CA ASP A 527 -2.80 -20.41 30.57
C ASP A 527 -2.16 -20.05 29.22
N SER A 528 -1.74 -21.08 28.49
CA SER A 528 -1.24 -20.99 27.11
C SER A 528 -1.73 -22.23 26.35
N LYS A 529 -2.63 -22.03 25.40
CA LYS A 529 -3.26 -23.05 24.56
C LYS A 529 -2.83 -22.87 23.11
N GLY A 530 -3.03 -23.91 22.28
CA GLY A 530 -2.66 -23.82 20.86
C GLY A 530 -1.15 -23.70 20.62
N ARG A 531 -0.33 -24.35 21.46
CA ARG A 531 1.12 -24.40 21.28
C ARG A 531 1.46 -25.13 19.98
N VAL A 532 2.23 -24.46 19.11
CA VAL A 532 2.62 -24.98 17.79
C VAL A 532 4.09 -25.37 17.80
N VAL A 533 4.40 -26.59 17.35
CA VAL A 533 5.77 -27.11 17.25
C VAL A 533 6.25 -27.02 15.80
N GLY A 534 7.28 -26.21 15.56
CA GLY A 534 7.80 -25.98 14.21
C GLY A 534 6.73 -25.39 13.28
N ASN A 535 6.55 -26.00 12.11
CA ASN A 535 5.56 -25.58 11.11
C ASN A 535 4.27 -26.44 11.13
N LYS A 536 3.96 -27.09 12.26
CA LYS A 536 2.72 -27.86 12.45
C LYS A 536 1.52 -26.93 12.67
N PHE A 537 1.18 -26.15 11.65
CA PHE A 537 0.18 -25.06 11.74
C PHE A 537 -1.19 -25.56 12.19
N GLU A 538 -1.54 -26.81 11.90
CA GLU A 538 -2.79 -27.45 12.30
C GLU A 538 -3.01 -27.46 13.81
N MET A 539 -1.94 -27.38 14.62
CA MET A 539 -2.03 -27.30 16.08
C MET A 539 -2.59 -25.96 16.59
N GLY A 540 -2.46 -24.89 15.79
CA GLY A 540 -3.01 -23.56 16.07
C GLY A 540 -4.33 -23.29 15.35
N LYS A 541 -4.93 -24.32 14.75
CA LYS A 541 -6.15 -24.18 13.94
C LYS A 541 -7.38 -23.91 14.79
N ALA A 542 -8.11 -22.85 14.46
CA ALA A 542 -9.43 -22.55 14.98
C ALA A 542 -10.46 -22.49 13.85
N ILE A 543 -11.53 -23.29 13.95
CA ILE A 543 -12.61 -23.31 12.96
C ILE A 543 -13.65 -22.26 13.30
N VAL A 544 -13.95 -21.39 12.34
CA VAL A 544 -15.06 -20.44 12.46
C VAL A 544 -16.38 -21.16 12.17
N PRO A 545 -17.33 -21.20 13.11
CA PRO A 545 -18.63 -21.81 12.86
C PRO A 545 -19.42 -21.08 11.78
N ALA A 546 -20.19 -21.81 10.97
CA ALA A 546 -21.09 -21.22 10.00
C ALA A 546 -22.06 -20.22 10.67
N GLY A 547 -22.26 -19.06 10.05
CA GLY A 547 -23.13 -18.01 10.58
C GLY A 547 -22.52 -17.16 11.71
N ASN A 548 -21.22 -17.31 12.01
CA ASN A 548 -20.50 -16.50 13.00
C ASN A 548 -20.84 -15.00 12.87
N GLU A 549 -21.07 -14.31 13.99
CA GLU A 549 -21.53 -12.92 13.97
C GLU A 549 -20.46 -11.91 13.53
N LEU A 550 -19.18 -12.25 13.70
CA LEU A 550 -18.03 -11.41 13.42
C LEU A 550 -17.36 -11.83 12.10
N PHE A 551 -16.95 -13.09 12.00
CA PHE A 551 -16.27 -13.64 10.83
C PHE A 551 -17.29 -14.10 9.79
N LYS A 552 -17.50 -13.30 8.76
CA LYS A 552 -18.48 -13.57 7.69
C LYS A 552 -17.87 -14.25 6.48
N THR A 553 -16.55 -14.17 6.33
CA THR A 553 -15.83 -14.68 5.16
C THR A 553 -14.67 -15.59 5.53
N ALA A 554 -14.12 -15.48 6.74
CA ALA A 554 -13.09 -16.39 7.24
C ALA A 554 -13.70 -17.69 7.77
N GLU A 555 -13.11 -18.83 7.41
CA GLU A 555 -13.57 -20.16 7.83
C GLU A 555 -12.55 -20.87 8.73
N GLN A 556 -11.25 -20.69 8.46
CA GLN A 556 -10.18 -21.32 9.23
C GLN A 556 -9.16 -20.27 9.67
N LEU A 557 -8.96 -20.13 10.97
CA LEU A 557 -7.97 -19.22 11.54
C LEU A 557 -6.79 -19.98 12.07
N TYR A 558 -5.64 -19.33 12.07
CA TYR A 558 -4.45 -19.74 12.79
C TYR A 558 -4.23 -18.81 13.98
N ILE A 559 -4.26 -19.36 15.18
CA ILE A 559 -4.08 -18.64 16.45
C ILE A 559 -3.15 -19.50 17.30
N LYS A 560 -1.97 -18.97 17.59
CA LYS A 560 -0.89 -19.69 18.26
C LYS A 560 -0.77 -19.18 19.69
N GLU A 561 -0.52 -20.09 20.63
CA GLU A 561 -0.15 -19.76 22.03
C GLU A 561 -1.03 -18.65 22.61
N TYR A 562 -2.31 -18.97 22.85
CA TYR A 562 -3.31 -18.01 23.32
C TYR A 562 -3.80 -18.30 24.73
N SER A 563 -4.22 -17.26 25.43
CA SER A 563 -4.94 -17.32 26.70
C SER A 563 -6.43 -17.62 26.49
N THR A 564 -6.99 -18.56 27.25
CA THR A 564 -8.43 -18.82 27.22
C THR A 564 -9.20 -17.79 28.04
N LEU A 565 -10.47 -17.56 27.70
CA LEU A 565 -11.30 -16.55 28.36
C LEU A 565 -12.35 -17.19 29.28
N LYS A 566 -12.42 -16.71 30.52
CA LYS A 566 -13.58 -16.88 31.40
C LYS A 566 -14.54 -15.72 31.18
N LEU A 567 -15.81 -16.05 30.95
CA LEU A 567 -16.85 -15.08 30.56
C LEU A 567 -18.01 -15.09 31.55
N VAL A 568 -18.50 -13.89 31.88
CA VAL A 568 -19.78 -13.65 32.55
C VAL A 568 -20.52 -12.54 31.78
N ALA A 569 -21.85 -12.46 31.92
CA ALA A 569 -22.61 -11.38 31.30
C ALA A 569 -22.04 -10.00 31.71
N PRO A 570 -21.92 -9.04 30.78
CA PRO A 570 -22.50 -9.01 29.43
C PRO A 570 -21.65 -9.66 28.32
N ALA A 571 -20.47 -10.24 28.63
CA ALA A 571 -19.64 -10.88 27.63
C ALA A 571 -20.26 -12.18 27.11
N LYS A 572 -20.07 -12.45 25.82
CA LYS A 572 -20.41 -13.72 25.19
C LYS A 572 -19.29 -14.17 24.25
N SER A 573 -19.12 -15.48 24.14
CA SER A 573 -18.14 -16.07 23.23
C SER A 573 -18.56 -15.86 21.79
N VAL A 574 -17.59 -15.52 20.92
CA VAL A 574 -17.78 -15.49 19.46
C VAL A 574 -16.97 -16.55 18.73
N LEU A 575 -15.90 -17.06 19.37
CA LEU A 575 -15.14 -18.20 18.87
C LEU A 575 -14.69 -19.07 20.05
N LYS A 576 -14.81 -20.38 19.88
CA LYS A 576 -14.33 -21.39 20.82
C LYS A 576 -13.29 -22.27 20.14
N ASP A 577 -12.38 -22.82 20.93
CA ASP A 577 -11.45 -23.84 20.46
C ASP A 577 -12.13 -25.21 20.33
N LYS A 578 -11.37 -26.19 19.83
CA LYS A 578 -11.83 -27.59 19.69
C LYS A 578 -12.21 -28.27 21.01
N ASP A 579 -11.72 -27.76 22.14
CA ASP A 579 -11.94 -28.30 23.48
C ASP A 579 -13.09 -27.55 24.20
N GLY A 580 -13.74 -26.59 23.51
CA GLY A 580 -14.88 -25.80 24.01
C GLY A 580 -14.51 -24.56 24.81
N ASN A 581 -13.22 -24.25 24.98
CA ASN A 581 -12.75 -23.06 25.67
C ASN A 581 -13.01 -21.80 24.85
N ASN A 582 -13.33 -20.68 25.49
CA ASN A 582 -13.58 -19.43 24.78
C ASN A 582 -12.25 -18.82 24.34
N MET A 583 -12.10 -18.55 23.04
CA MET A 583 -10.91 -17.91 22.47
C MET A 583 -11.14 -16.41 22.26
N MET A 584 -12.32 -16.08 21.74
CA MET A 584 -12.71 -14.70 21.44
C MET A 584 -14.08 -14.40 22.04
N ALA A 585 -14.26 -13.17 22.48
CA ALA A 585 -15.52 -12.70 23.05
C ALA A 585 -15.88 -11.31 22.55
N VAL A 586 -17.17 -11.00 22.65
CA VAL A 586 -17.68 -9.63 22.51
C VAL A 586 -18.53 -9.27 23.71
N ALA A 587 -18.57 -7.99 24.05
CA ALA A 587 -19.44 -7.44 25.07
C ALA A 587 -20.07 -6.11 24.61
N LYS A 588 -21.21 -5.77 25.20
CA LYS A 588 -21.85 -4.46 25.05
C LYS A 588 -21.91 -3.79 26.41
N LEU A 589 -21.52 -2.52 26.46
CA LEU A 589 -21.60 -1.70 27.66
C LEU A 589 -22.04 -0.28 27.28
N GLY A 590 -23.20 0.14 27.79
CA GLY A 590 -23.82 1.41 27.35
C GLY A 590 -24.05 1.40 25.84
N LYS A 591 -23.53 2.41 25.14
CA LYS A 591 -23.60 2.52 23.68
C LYS A 591 -22.43 1.84 22.95
N GLY A 592 -21.38 1.46 23.67
CA GLY A 592 -20.14 0.94 23.08
C GLY A 592 -20.11 -0.57 22.93
N SER A 593 -18.98 -1.01 22.37
CA SER A 593 -18.70 -2.40 22.03
C SER A 593 -17.30 -2.77 22.49
N VAL A 594 -17.13 -4.01 22.91
CA VAL A 594 -15.81 -4.58 23.22
C VAL A 594 -15.62 -5.86 22.43
N PHE A 595 -14.45 -6.02 21.82
CA PHE A 595 -13.96 -7.28 21.25
C PHE A 595 -12.71 -7.70 22.03
N VAL A 596 -12.61 -8.98 22.38
CA VAL A 596 -11.52 -9.52 23.19
C VAL A 596 -10.99 -10.82 22.60
N ILE A 597 -9.67 -10.98 22.60
CA ILE A 597 -8.99 -12.24 22.29
C ILE A 597 -7.74 -12.45 23.17
N GLY A 598 -7.42 -13.71 23.45
CA GLY A 598 -6.19 -14.12 24.14
C GLY A 598 -4.92 -14.28 23.27
N ASP A 599 -4.81 -13.63 22.12
CA ASP A 599 -3.59 -13.56 21.29
C ASP A 599 -3.71 -12.36 20.32
N PRO A 600 -2.68 -11.51 20.12
CA PRO A 600 -2.68 -10.45 19.11
C PRO A 600 -2.52 -10.94 17.66
N TRP A 601 -3.21 -12.01 17.27
CA TRP A 601 -2.99 -12.85 16.08
C TRP A 601 -2.95 -12.19 14.68
N LEU A 602 -3.28 -10.90 14.57
CA LEU A 602 -3.34 -10.14 13.31
C LEU A 602 -2.05 -9.38 12.98
N TYR A 603 -0.91 -9.76 13.58
CA TYR A 603 0.39 -9.23 13.19
C TYR A 603 0.86 -9.78 11.84
N ASN A 604 1.71 -8.99 11.15
CA ASN A 604 2.05 -9.15 9.73
C ASN A 604 2.43 -10.58 9.34
N GLU A 605 3.18 -11.27 10.20
CA GLU A 605 3.62 -12.65 9.99
C GLU A 605 2.50 -13.62 9.59
N TYR A 606 1.29 -13.40 10.10
CA TYR A 606 0.13 -14.27 9.88
C TYR A 606 -0.92 -13.70 8.95
N VAL A 607 -0.75 -12.46 8.47
CA VAL A 607 -1.72 -11.82 7.58
C VAL A 607 -1.14 -11.46 6.21
N ASP A 608 0.17 -11.57 6.02
CA ASP A 608 0.82 -11.18 4.77
C ASP A 608 0.99 -12.31 3.73
N GLY A 609 0.50 -13.51 4.08
CA GLY A 609 0.48 -14.71 3.25
C GLY A 609 1.83 -15.41 3.07
N ARG A 610 2.93 -14.90 3.65
CA ARG A 610 4.27 -15.47 3.42
C ARG A 610 4.51 -16.74 4.23
N LYS A 611 3.98 -16.80 5.45
CA LYS A 611 4.21 -17.91 6.41
C LYS A 611 3.12 -18.97 6.42
N LEU A 612 1.85 -18.55 6.47
CA LEU A 612 0.73 -19.48 6.63
C LEU A 612 0.38 -20.20 5.32
N PRO A 613 -0.02 -21.49 5.39
CA PRO A 613 -0.69 -22.17 4.28
C PRO A 613 -1.95 -21.43 3.81
N ALA A 614 -2.28 -21.56 2.52
CA ALA A 614 -3.38 -20.82 1.88
C ALA A 614 -4.77 -21.15 2.43
N GLU A 615 -4.93 -22.25 3.17
CA GLU A 615 -6.18 -22.62 3.84
C GLU A 615 -6.53 -21.74 5.05
N TYR A 616 -5.58 -20.97 5.60
CA TYR A 616 -5.83 -20.08 6.73
C TYR A 616 -6.23 -18.68 6.27
N ASP A 617 -7.33 -18.19 6.83
CA ASP A 617 -8.03 -16.98 6.41
C ASP A 617 -7.68 -15.75 7.29
N ASN A 618 -6.54 -15.73 7.97
CA ASN A 618 -6.19 -14.67 8.93
C ASN A 618 -6.28 -13.26 8.32
N PHE A 619 -5.86 -13.04 7.07
CA PHE A 619 -6.03 -11.76 6.39
C PHE A 619 -7.51 -11.40 6.21
N LYS A 620 -8.36 -12.35 5.78
CA LYS A 620 -9.82 -12.16 5.66
C LYS A 620 -10.45 -11.89 7.02
N ALA A 621 -9.99 -12.57 8.06
CA ALA A 621 -10.45 -12.40 9.44
C ALA A 621 -10.16 -10.99 9.97
N GLY A 622 -8.99 -10.43 9.64
CA GLY A 622 -8.68 -9.03 9.90
C GLY A 622 -9.68 -8.08 9.23
N GLN A 623 -10.01 -8.33 7.96
CA GLN A 623 -10.98 -7.53 7.21
C GLN A 623 -12.40 -7.67 7.76
N ASP A 624 -12.81 -8.88 8.17
CA ASP A 624 -14.08 -9.14 8.83
C ASP A 624 -14.19 -8.40 10.17
N LEU A 625 -13.11 -8.37 10.96
CA LEU A 625 -13.06 -7.60 12.21
C LEU A 625 -13.18 -6.09 11.93
N VAL A 626 -12.47 -5.55 10.93
CA VAL A 626 -12.60 -4.14 10.51
C VAL A 626 -14.05 -3.83 10.10
N ASN A 627 -14.69 -4.73 9.36
CA ASN A 627 -16.09 -4.58 8.95
C ASN A 627 -17.05 -4.63 10.15
N TRP A 628 -16.80 -5.53 11.10
CA TRP A 628 -17.57 -5.59 12.35
C TRP A 628 -17.42 -4.31 13.17
N VAL A 629 -16.21 -3.76 13.27
CA VAL A 629 -15.94 -2.46 13.93
C VAL A 629 -16.74 -1.34 13.26
N GLY A 630 -16.69 -1.25 11.93
CA GLY A 630 -17.45 -0.25 11.17
C GLY A 630 -18.96 -0.32 11.42
N LYS A 631 -19.52 -1.53 11.52
CA LYS A 631 -20.94 -1.75 11.83
C LYS A 631 -21.37 -1.24 13.21
N GLN A 632 -20.44 -1.02 14.14
CA GLN A 632 -20.78 -0.49 15.47
C GLN A 632 -21.15 1.00 15.43
N PHE A 633 -20.79 1.73 14.36
CA PHE A 633 -21.07 3.16 14.22
C PHE A 633 -22.29 3.46 13.35
N ILE A 634 -22.88 2.45 12.71
CA ILE A 634 -24.11 2.61 11.95
C ILE A 634 -25.27 2.69 12.95
N LYS A 635 -26.00 3.82 12.94
CA LYS A 635 -27.20 3.98 13.78
C LYS A 635 -28.15 2.82 13.49
N ARG A 636 -28.46 2.04 14.51
CA ARG A 636 -29.56 1.06 14.48
C ARG A 636 -30.87 1.74 14.81
#